data_AF-A0A842P169-F1
#
_entry.id   AF-A0A842P169-F1
#
_cell.length_a   1.000
_cell.length_b   1.000
_cell.length_c   1.000
_cell.angle_alpha   90.00
_cell.angle_beta   90.00
_cell.angle_gamma   90.00
#
_symmetry.space_group_name_H-M   'P 1'
#
loop_
_entity.id
_entity.type
_entity.pdbx_description
1 polymer ?
#
loop_
_entity_poly.entity_id
_entity_poly.type
_entity_poly.pdbx_seq_one_letter_code
_entity_poly.pdbx_strand_id
1 'polypeptide(L)'
;LLLISIKEGDNSVWDDCISLPQGNSLNDACRAYAWAQTPEGGADLSLKELEMGLDELNTWSEIRGIEMDSSEIKWAIVDSLVTAGDSDGACQHFPSLNLNNNQQLKIALSLLNSSCHDIVVTKLEKVIDKESNLDFSILLRHGSIPVNIRLAVSELLDVSGSADQDTEEMMLELYISTGDIQALTSLLASHSDSAQVNPHLTLVSARLIGAGTDNDLLDWASLARREAFLVLSDVELPSFLSPAAFALTSLLDGGIADLEQVSSLLDSEGLQSFKQCRRAMMEDGDGLVPQPLLLKMEESVSSSEMETIERMLFNQLILNLKLNRADSLLQIAESESHAEAEEIIEEVLTSAPPTFRLMRNVNAQVLEHGVASGALEKWYKSNNAHSMEASIATGRYAEKGGNRLQAARSYQTAATRCDNFELRQKLNKEALISYAHAGNWPEAIELLESESGLKANITDRFKLYLQVNDEAARGNLEKAKKTILSNVAESTIIEKKNNDGETYEVEHITHSEEELNLHLTYPSIHRLPGEPYRGRVLAAINQVQRGRKRRGADIEQVFQKALNRKEFTEIFSVANRAADEMGPQHGLLIYERAMNSGKFDIAGLKRLSEMQRTMYSRTEHVIPVRQRIHLNNLALKPLVVVDTNLLVDALAERILRELEIEHEVPMHLDSRREFHKTLLYRSQQGRIEMFIPAATRNELRNIAAIPGRMRKICGDRLIDPKLWDKKITEKSLVALANSVITEYNSWNPETGANINELVQNKRPEFESFFVNLKKVYSDITDSKISRGHSQAKRQEIDGEALYPEAGDVDIMLFSAYLAEQSLEGFGSILVASRDSDFTVPARALQERFGFVTVDNAQALSRYAH
;
A
#
# COMPACT_ATOMS: atom_id res chain seq x y z
N LEU A 1 -65.39 -49.67 12.93
CA LEU A 1 -65.39 -48.66 11.85
C LEU A 1 -64.69 -47.42 12.36
N LEU A 2 -65.20 -46.73 13.40
CA LEU A 2 -64.51 -45.60 14.05
C LEU A 2 -63.02 -45.85 14.36
N LEU A 3 -62.70 -46.94 15.07
CA LEU A 3 -61.30 -47.31 15.37
C LEU A 3 -60.43 -47.55 14.11
N ILE A 4 -61.02 -47.99 13.01
CA ILE A 4 -60.28 -48.21 11.76
C ILE A 4 -60.04 -46.86 11.08
N SER A 5 -61.07 -46.01 11.01
CA SER A 5 -60.99 -44.66 10.44
C SER A 5 -59.96 -43.78 11.15
N ILE A 6 -59.96 -43.75 12.48
CA ILE A 6 -58.95 -42.97 13.24
C ILE A 6 -57.55 -43.58 13.08
N LYS A 7 -57.41 -44.90 13.00
CA LYS A 7 -56.12 -45.55 12.68
C LYS A 7 -55.58 -45.21 11.30
N GLU A 8 -56.46 -44.96 10.35
CA GLU A 8 -56.13 -44.53 8.98
C GLU A 8 -55.88 -43.02 8.88
N GLY A 9 -55.99 -42.27 9.99
CA GLY A 9 -55.71 -40.83 10.07
C GLY A 9 -56.90 -39.94 9.72
N ASP A 10 -58.13 -40.47 9.76
CA ASP A 10 -59.35 -39.68 9.53
C ASP A 10 -59.74 -38.91 10.80
N ASN A 11 -59.29 -37.66 10.91
CA ASN A 11 -59.58 -36.79 12.05
C ASN A 11 -61.07 -36.38 12.14
N SER A 12 -61.90 -36.63 11.11
CA SER A 12 -63.32 -36.29 11.15
C SER A 12 -64.13 -37.13 12.14
N VAL A 13 -63.62 -38.30 12.53
CA VAL A 13 -64.25 -39.19 13.53
C VAL A 13 -63.72 -38.95 14.95
N TRP A 14 -62.86 -37.95 15.17
CA TRP A 14 -62.19 -37.72 16.44
C TRP A 14 -63.17 -37.44 17.60
N ASP A 15 -64.12 -36.51 17.40
CA ASP A 15 -65.15 -36.16 18.39
C ASP A 15 -66.01 -37.37 18.78
N ASP A 16 -66.37 -38.18 17.78
CA ASP A 16 -67.16 -39.40 17.96
C ASP A 16 -66.37 -40.45 18.77
N CYS A 17 -65.05 -40.53 18.57
CA CYS A 17 -64.19 -41.47 19.28
C CYS A 17 -63.98 -41.09 20.75
N ILE A 18 -63.76 -39.81 21.06
CA ILE A 18 -63.59 -39.32 22.44
C ILE A 18 -64.90 -39.36 23.23
N SER A 19 -66.05 -39.28 22.56
CA SER A 19 -67.36 -39.34 23.21
C SER A 19 -67.80 -40.75 23.64
N LEU A 20 -67.02 -41.80 23.30
CA LEU A 20 -67.37 -43.19 23.65
C LEU A 20 -67.25 -43.47 25.16
N PRO A 21 -68.11 -44.31 25.75
CA PRO A 21 -68.02 -44.66 27.16
C PRO A 21 -66.82 -45.58 27.45
N GLN A 22 -66.11 -45.30 28.55
CA GLN A 22 -64.97 -46.07 29.06
C GLN A 22 -65.37 -47.46 29.58
N GLY A 23 -64.43 -48.41 29.56
CA GLY A 23 -64.56 -49.74 30.17
C GLY A 23 -64.81 -50.89 29.19
N ASN A 24 -64.90 -50.59 27.89
CA ASN A 24 -64.92 -51.60 26.83
C ASN A 24 -63.62 -51.51 26.03
N SER A 25 -62.89 -52.63 25.92
CA SER A 25 -61.60 -52.70 25.24
C SER A 25 -61.58 -52.11 23.82
N LEU A 26 -62.70 -52.14 23.09
CA LEU A 26 -62.80 -51.53 21.76
C LEU A 26 -62.99 -50.00 21.84
N ASN A 27 -63.80 -49.53 22.80
CA ASN A 27 -64.02 -48.10 23.03
C ASN A 27 -62.77 -47.44 23.60
N ASP A 28 -62.12 -48.08 24.57
CA ASP A 28 -60.88 -47.58 25.18
C ASP A 28 -59.76 -47.49 24.14
N ALA A 29 -59.67 -48.45 23.21
CA ALA A 29 -58.76 -48.36 22.07
C ALA A 29 -59.14 -47.21 21.13
N CYS A 30 -60.43 -46.99 20.86
CA CYS A 30 -60.89 -45.90 20.01
C CYS A 30 -60.55 -44.52 20.62
N ARG A 31 -60.75 -44.38 21.94
CA ARG A 31 -60.39 -43.18 22.71
C ARG A 31 -58.88 -42.97 22.76
N ALA A 32 -58.09 -44.00 23.02
CA ALA A 32 -56.63 -43.91 23.05
C ALA A 32 -56.04 -43.46 21.69
N TYR A 33 -56.53 -44.01 20.57
CA TYR A 33 -56.08 -43.57 19.24
C TYR A 33 -56.55 -42.15 18.90
N ALA A 34 -57.72 -41.73 19.38
CA ALA A 34 -58.17 -40.34 19.23
C ALA A 34 -57.30 -39.37 20.07
N TRP A 35 -56.98 -39.71 21.32
CA TRP A 35 -56.06 -38.90 22.14
C TRP A 35 -54.66 -38.82 21.55
N ALA A 36 -54.15 -39.90 20.95
CA ALA A 36 -52.87 -39.88 20.25
C ALA A 36 -52.88 -38.98 19.00
N GLN A 37 -54.05 -38.80 18.38
CA GLN A 37 -54.28 -37.97 17.18
C GLN A 37 -55.04 -36.67 17.51
N THR A 38 -54.63 -35.97 18.57
CA THR A 38 -55.32 -34.76 19.03
C THR A 38 -55.16 -33.64 18.00
N PRO A 39 -56.24 -33.01 17.49
CA PRO A 39 -56.17 -31.93 16.52
C PRO A 39 -55.30 -30.76 17.00
N GLU A 40 -54.67 -30.07 16.04
CA GLU A 40 -53.91 -28.85 16.30
C GLU A 40 -54.79 -27.80 17.01
N GLY A 41 -54.30 -27.26 18.13
CA GLY A 41 -55.05 -26.32 18.98
C GLY A 41 -55.98 -26.96 20.02
N GLY A 42 -55.95 -28.29 20.20
CA GLY A 42 -56.63 -28.96 21.32
C GLY A 42 -58.16 -29.04 21.22
N ALA A 43 -58.75 -28.73 20.06
CA ALA A 43 -60.19 -28.82 19.79
C ALA A 43 -61.10 -28.11 20.83
N ASP A 44 -60.68 -26.93 21.30
CA ASP A 44 -61.36 -26.13 22.34
C ASP A 44 -61.50 -26.82 23.72
N LEU A 45 -60.73 -27.90 23.98
CA LEU A 45 -60.70 -28.58 25.27
C LEU A 45 -60.02 -27.74 26.35
N SER A 46 -60.49 -27.88 27.59
CA SER A 46 -59.82 -27.29 28.75
C SER A 46 -58.55 -28.06 29.12
N LEU A 47 -57.59 -27.38 29.77
CA LEU A 47 -56.35 -28.00 30.27
C LEU A 47 -56.62 -29.28 31.08
N LYS A 48 -57.65 -29.28 31.93
CA LYS A 48 -58.03 -30.45 32.74
C LYS A 48 -58.48 -31.64 31.89
N GLU A 49 -59.19 -31.38 30.79
CA GLU A 49 -59.63 -32.44 29.87
C GLU A 49 -58.45 -33.02 29.10
N LEU A 50 -57.49 -32.18 28.70
CA LEU A 50 -56.25 -32.62 28.05
C LEU A 50 -55.35 -33.44 28.98
N GLU A 51 -55.19 -33.03 30.25
CA GLU A 51 -54.45 -33.79 31.27
C GLU A 51 -55.11 -35.15 31.54
N MET A 52 -56.44 -35.19 31.68
CA MET A 52 -57.20 -36.44 31.83
C MET A 52 -57.04 -37.35 30.61
N GLY A 53 -57.06 -36.78 29.39
CA GLY A 53 -56.84 -37.52 28.15
C GLY A 53 -55.43 -38.11 28.06
N LEU A 54 -54.41 -37.37 28.52
CA LEU A 54 -53.03 -37.86 28.57
C LEU A 54 -52.88 -39.01 29.56
N ASP A 55 -53.53 -38.93 30.74
CA ASP A 55 -53.55 -40.01 31.72
C ASP A 55 -54.26 -41.26 31.19
N GLU A 56 -55.38 -41.09 30.48
CA GLU A 56 -56.11 -42.19 29.82
C GLU A 56 -55.24 -42.89 28.76
N LEU A 57 -54.54 -42.12 27.94
CA LEU A 57 -53.60 -42.63 26.93
C LEU A 57 -52.45 -43.43 27.56
N ASN A 58 -51.82 -42.87 28.60
CA ASN A 58 -50.70 -43.52 29.30
C ASN A 58 -51.16 -44.82 29.99
N THR A 59 -52.29 -44.77 30.70
CA THR A 59 -52.87 -45.94 31.38
C THR A 59 -53.20 -47.05 30.38
N TRP A 60 -53.78 -46.69 29.23
CA TRP A 60 -54.09 -47.67 28.19
C TRP A 60 -52.82 -48.28 27.58
N SER A 61 -51.81 -47.45 27.28
CA SER A 61 -50.50 -47.87 26.78
C SER A 61 -49.82 -48.88 27.72
N GLU A 62 -49.80 -48.60 29.03
CA GLU A 62 -49.25 -49.47 30.06
C GLU A 62 -50.00 -50.80 30.18
N ILE A 63 -51.33 -50.77 30.23
CA ILE A 63 -52.17 -51.98 30.36
C ILE A 63 -52.02 -52.90 29.15
N ARG A 64 -51.80 -52.33 27.96
CA ARG A 64 -51.73 -53.09 26.69
C ARG A 64 -50.31 -53.40 26.24
N GLY A 65 -49.29 -52.78 26.83
CA GLY A 65 -47.90 -52.91 26.41
C GLY A 65 -47.66 -52.37 24.99
N ILE A 66 -48.45 -51.38 24.56
CA ILE A 66 -48.35 -50.75 23.24
C ILE A 66 -47.99 -49.29 23.46
N GLU A 67 -46.76 -48.93 23.12
CA GLU A 67 -46.31 -47.53 23.17
C GLU A 67 -47.07 -46.71 22.12
N MET A 68 -47.79 -45.69 22.56
CA MET A 68 -48.49 -44.74 21.71
C MET A 68 -47.77 -43.39 21.71
N ASP A 69 -47.72 -42.74 20.56
CA ASP A 69 -47.21 -41.37 20.47
C ASP A 69 -48.16 -40.41 21.20
N SER A 70 -47.62 -39.71 22.19
CA SER A 70 -48.34 -38.72 23.00
C SER A 70 -47.97 -37.29 22.61
N SER A 71 -47.24 -37.09 21.51
CA SER A 71 -46.70 -35.79 21.13
C SER A 71 -47.79 -34.75 20.84
N GLU A 72 -48.87 -35.13 20.15
CA GLU A 72 -49.94 -34.20 19.75
C GLU A 72 -50.72 -33.67 20.96
N ILE A 73 -51.17 -34.55 21.86
CA ILE A 73 -51.87 -34.14 23.09
C ILE A 73 -50.97 -33.33 24.03
N LYS A 74 -49.68 -33.66 24.11
CA LYS A 74 -48.70 -32.89 24.90
C LYS A 74 -48.45 -31.51 24.30
N TRP A 75 -48.43 -31.37 22.97
CA TRP A 75 -48.36 -30.05 22.33
C TRP A 75 -49.60 -29.21 22.62
N ALA A 76 -50.79 -29.82 22.63
CA ALA A 76 -52.03 -29.13 23.03
C ALA A 76 -52.01 -28.67 24.50
N ILE A 77 -51.47 -29.50 25.41
CA ILE A 77 -51.27 -29.12 26.82
C ILE A 77 -50.30 -27.94 26.94
N VAL A 78 -49.15 -28.01 26.25
CA VAL A 78 -48.15 -26.92 26.24
C VAL A 78 -48.76 -25.62 25.71
N ASP A 79 -49.52 -25.67 24.62
CA ASP A 79 -50.19 -24.49 24.05
C ASP A 79 -51.22 -23.89 25.01
N SER A 80 -52.04 -24.75 25.65
CA SER A 80 -53.01 -24.32 26.67
C SER A 80 -52.35 -23.68 27.90
N LEU A 81 -51.19 -24.19 28.32
CA LEU A 81 -50.43 -23.65 29.46
C LEU A 81 -49.78 -22.31 29.12
N VAL A 82 -49.19 -22.19 27.93
CA VAL A 82 -48.61 -20.94 27.42
C VAL A 82 -49.67 -19.84 27.29
N THR A 83 -50.82 -20.15 26.70
CA THR A 83 -51.94 -19.20 26.53
C THR A 83 -52.54 -18.76 27.86
N ALA A 84 -52.49 -19.61 28.89
CA ALA A 84 -52.87 -19.27 30.26
C ALA A 84 -51.80 -18.49 31.06
N GLY A 85 -50.60 -18.30 30.49
CA GLY A 85 -49.48 -17.61 31.13
C GLY A 85 -48.65 -18.47 32.09
N ASP A 86 -48.83 -19.79 32.11
CA ASP A 86 -48.08 -20.74 32.95
C ASP A 86 -46.97 -21.43 32.14
N SER A 87 -45.91 -20.66 31.82
CA SER A 87 -44.79 -21.17 31.02
C SER A 87 -43.94 -22.21 31.76
N ASP A 88 -43.90 -22.19 33.11
CA ASP A 88 -43.15 -23.18 33.90
C ASP A 88 -43.88 -24.52 34.01
N GLY A 89 -45.22 -24.52 34.02
CA GLY A 89 -46.03 -25.73 33.85
C GLY A 89 -45.80 -26.36 32.47
N ALA A 90 -45.80 -25.55 31.41
CA ALA A 90 -45.53 -26.01 30.04
C ALA A 90 -44.15 -26.70 29.92
N CYS A 91 -43.19 -26.26 30.72
CA CYS A 91 -41.85 -26.81 30.76
C CYS A 91 -41.71 -28.24 31.27
N GLN A 92 -42.73 -28.78 31.93
CA GLN A 92 -42.72 -30.17 32.36
C GLN A 92 -42.96 -31.13 31.18
N HIS A 93 -43.73 -30.70 30.18
CA HIS A 93 -44.12 -31.53 29.03
C HIS A 93 -43.21 -31.33 27.81
N PHE A 94 -42.74 -30.10 27.59
CA PHE A 94 -41.95 -29.69 26.42
C PHE A 94 -40.67 -30.51 26.14
N PRO A 95 -39.86 -30.95 27.14
CA PRO A 95 -38.60 -31.65 26.88
C PRO A 95 -38.76 -32.93 26.05
N SER A 96 -39.92 -33.59 26.12
CA SER A 96 -40.21 -34.82 25.37
C SER A 96 -40.67 -34.63 23.92
N LEU A 97 -40.86 -33.38 23.46
CA LEU A 97 -41.46 -33.06 22.15
C LEU A 97 -40.44 -32.77 21.03
N ASN A 98 -40.83 -32.84 19.77
CA ASN A 98 -39.99 -32.40 18.64
C ASN A 98 -40.69 -31.26 17.87
N LEU A 99 -39.89 -30.44 17.16
CA LEU A 99 -40.38 -29.34 16.31
C LEU A 99 -40.50 -29.83 14.87
N ASN A 100 -41.74 -29.95 14.39
CA ASN A 100 -42.05 -30.48 13.06
C ASN A 100 -42.85 -29.49 12.19
N ASN A 101 -43.48 -28.46 12.77
CA ASN A 101 -44.24 -27.45 12.03
C ASN A 101 -44.09 -26.03 12.62
N ASN A 102 -44.58 -25.02 11.88
CA ASN A 102 -44.43 -23.60 12.24
C ASN A 102 -45.23 -23.19 13.50
N GLN A 103 -46.32 -23.87 13.83
CA GLN A 103 -47.09 -23.58 15.04
C GLN A 103 -46.32 -24.04 16.29
N GLN A 104 -45.75 -25.25 16.25
CA GLN A 104 -44.87 -25.78 17.28
C GLN A 104 -43.63 -24.90 17.49
N LEU A 105 -43.06 -24.37 16.41
CA LEU A 105 -41.98 -23.39 16.48
C LEU A 105 -42.40 -22.14 17.25
N LYS A 106 -43.54 -21.53 16.91
CA LYS A 106 -44.06 -20.33 17.61
C LYS A 106 -44.31 -20.60 19.10
N ILE A 107 -44.89 -21.74 19.44
CA ILE A 107 -45.10 -22.13 20.84
C ILE A 107 -43.76 -22.31 21.55
N ALA A 108 -42.78 -22.99 20.94
CA ALA A 108 -41.45 -23.13 21.53
C ALA A 108 -40.74 -21.78 21.77
N LEU A 109 -40.90 -20.82 20.86
CA LEU A 109 -40.35 -19.48 21.01
C LEU A 109 -40.96 -18.74 22.21
N SER A 110 -42.24 -18.92 22.48
CA SER A 110 -42.89 -18.34 23.67
C SER A 110 -42.30 -18.86 24.99
N LEU A 111 -41.69 -20.05 24.98
CA LEU A 111 -41.04 -20.66 26.13
C LEU A 111 -39.59 -20.18 26.35
N LEU A 112 -39.02 -19.36 25.47
CA LEU A 112 -37.63 -18.89 25.62
C LEU A 112 -37.38 -18.06 26.87
N ASN A 113 -38.42 -17.44 27.44
CA ASN A 113 -38.35 -16.65 28.67
C ASN A 113 -38.72 -17.45 29.93
N SER A 114 -38.75 -18.78 29.85
CA SER A 114 -39.10 -19.70 30.94
C SER A 114 -37.92 -20.58 31.37
N SER A 115 -38.14 -21.47 32.34
CA SER A 115 -37.15 -22.48 32.77
C SER A 115 -36.68 -23.45 31.67
N CYS A 116 -37.32 -23.47 30.49
CA CYS A 116 -36.94 -24.32 29.35
C CYS A 116 -35.93 -23.72 28.38
N HIS A 117 -35.40 -22.52 28.64
CA HIS A 117 -34.54 -21.79 27.71
C HIS A 117 -33.51 -22.69 26.99
N ASP A 118 -32.65 -23.38 27.75
CA ASP A 118 -31.59 -24.24 27.21
C ASP A 118 -32.13 -25.40 26.36
N ILE A 119 -33.30 -25.93 26.72
CA ILE A 119 -33.95 -27.05 26.03
C ILE A 119 -34.53 -26.58 24.70
N VAL A 120 -35.14 -25.39 24.67
CA VAL A 120 -35.64 -24.77 23.42
C VAL A 120 -34.47 -24.52 22.48
N VAL A 121 -33.39 -23.89 22.98
CA VAL A 121 -32.16 -23.61 22.22
C VAL A 121 -31.57 -24.88 21.62
N THR A 122 -31.39 -25.94 22.42
CA THR A 122 -30.86 -27.24 21.95
C THR A 122 -31.73 -27.87 20.86
N LYS A 123 -33.05 -27.67 20.90
CA LYS A 123 -33.97 -28.19 19.88
C LYS A 123 -33.94 -27.38 18.60
N LEU A 124 -33.81 -26.06 18.70
CA LEU A 124 -33.64 -25.19 17.54
C LEU A 124 -32.36 -25.55 16.77
N GLU A 125 -31.23 -25.73 17.45
CA GLU A 125 -29.96 -26.16 16.84
C GLU A 125 -30.14 -27.46 16.02
N LYS A 126 -30.77 -28.49 16.61
CA LYS A 126 -31.00 -29.78 15.93
C LYS A 126 -31.90 -29.69 14.69
N VAL A 127 -32.77 -28.69 14.63
CA VAL A 127 -33.77 -28.53 13.58
C VAL A 127 -33.20 -27.69 12.44
N ILE A 128 -32.37 -26.70 12.79
CA ILE A 128 -31.53 -25.93 11.87
C ILE A 128 -30.52 -26.85 11.17
N ASP A 129 -29.81 -27.70 11.92
CA ASP A 129 -28.84 -28.67 11.37
C ASP A 129 -29.46 -29.69 10.39
N LYS A 130 -30.77 -29.90 10.48
CA LYS A 130 -31.51 -30.86 9.64
C LYS A 130 -32.18 -30.21 8.42
N GLU A 131 -32.05 -28.89 8.24
CA GLU A 131 -32.68 -28.13 7.15
C GLU A 131 -34.19 -28.42 7.03
N SER A 132 -34.93 -28.40 8.15
CA SER A 132 -36.38 -28.62 8.12
C SER A 132 -37.11 -27.50 7.36
N ASN A 133 -38.26 -27.81 6.74
CA ASN A 133 -39.16 -26.84 6.08
C ASN A 133 -39.92 -25.93 7.06
N LEU A 134 -39.23 -25.34 8.03
CA LEU A 134 -39.79 -24.38 8.98
C LEU A 134 -39.45 -22.94 8.55
N ASP A 135 -40.30 -22.01 8.93
CA ASP A 135 -40.05 -20.58 8.75
C ASP A 135 -39.11 -20.06 9.84
N PHE A 136 -37.81 -20.10 9.53
CA PHE A 136 -36.77 -19.65 10.44
C PHE A 136 -36.59 -18.12 10.49
N SER A 137 -37.22 -17.35 9.59
CA SER A 137 -37.11 -15.87 9.57
C SER A 137 -37.52 -15.23 10.91
N ILE A 138 -38.50 -15.85 11.59
CA ILE A 138 -39.04 -15.44 12.90
C ILE A 138 -37.94 -15.44 13.99
N LEU A 139 -36.90 -16.26 13.83
CA LEU A 139 -35.81 -16.38 14.79
C LEU A 139 -34.91 -15.14 14.82
N LEU A 140 -34.80 -14.40 13.71
CA LEU A 140 -33.91 -13.25 13.61
C LEU A 140 -34.29 -12.12 14.59
N ARG A 141 -35.60 -11.90 14.81
CA ARG A 141 -36.13 -10.83 15.70
C ARG A 141 -36.04 -11.16 17.19
N HIS A 142 -35.89 -12.42 17.56
CA HIS A 142 -36.12 -12.83 18.94
C HIS A 142 -34.85 -12.65 19.77
N GLY A 143 -34.77 -11.56 20.56
CA GLY A 143 -33.59 -11.21 21.34
C GLY A 143 -33.15 -12.26 22.38
N SER A 144 -34.06 -13.12 22.84
CA SER A 144 -33.73 -14.26 23.71
C SER A 144 -33.05 -15.41 22.98
N ILE A 145 -32.98 -15.40 21.65
CA ILE A 145 -32.25 -16.43 20.88
C ILE A 145 -30.76 -16.08 20.85
N PRO A 146 -29.89 -17.05 21.17
CA PRO A 146 -28.45 -16.88 21.05
C PRO A 146 -28.03 -16.36 19.66
N VAL A 147 -27.10 -15.40 19.64
CA VAL A 147 -26.62 -14.75 18.42
C VAL A 147 -26.08 -15.76 17.39
N ASN A 148 -25.38 -16.80 17.84
CA ASN A 148 -24.85 -17.86 16.98
C ASN A 148 -25.94 -18.60 16.20
N ILE A 149 -27.11 -18.82 16.81
CA ILE A 149 -28.27 -19.44 16.14
C ILE A 149 -28.84 -18.47 15.10
N ARG A 150 -28.99 -17.19 15.45
CA ARG A 150 -29.49 -16.18 14.51
C ARG A 150 -28.58 -16.00 13.30
N LEU A 151 -27.26 -16.05 13.49
CA LEU A 151 -26.28 -16.04 12.40
C LEU A 151 -26.40 -17.30 11.51
N ALA A 152 -26.47 -18.50 12.10
CA ALA A 152 -26.65 -19.73 11.34
C ALA A 152 -27.95 -19.73 10.51
N VAL A 153 -29.04 -19.19 11.08
CA VAL A 153 -30.31 -19.00 10.35
C VAL A 153 -30.15 -18.02 9.20
N SER A 154 -29.45 -16.90 9.41
CA SER A 154 -29.22 -15.93 8.33
C SER A 154 -28.44 -16.53 7.17
N GLU A 155 -27.43 -17.36 7.44
CA GLU A 155 -26.66 -18.07 6.41
C GLU A 155 -27.54 -19.04 5.60
N LEU A 156 -28.43 -19.79 6.26
CA LEU A 156 -29.37 -20.67 5.58
C LEU A 156 -30.36 -19.90 4.68
N LEU A 157 -30.86 -18.76 5.17
CA LEU A 157 -31.79 -17.92 4.42
C LEU A 157 -31.13 -17.29 3.19
N ASP A 158 -29.88 -16.85 3.33
CA ASP A 158 -29.06 -16.31 2.22
C ASP A 158 -28.82 -17.39 1.14
N VAL A 159 -28.38 -18.59 1.52
CA VAL A 159 -28.14 -19.71 0.58
C VAL A 159 -29.41 -20.16 -0.14
N SER A 160 -30.54 -20.16 0.55
CA SER A 160 -31.82 -20.58 -0.04
C SER A 160 -32.45 -19.53 -0.96
N GLY A 161 -31.98 -18.28 -0.92
CA GLY A 161 -32.53 -17.16 -1.69
C GLY A 161 -34.00 -16.88 -1.34
N SER A 162 -34.44 -17.25 -0.14
CA SER A 162 -35.84 -17.22 0.30
C SER A 162 -36.20 -16.01 1.17
N ALA A 163 -35.23 -15.13 1.43
CA ALA A 163 -35.43 -13.90 2.21
C ALA A 163 -36.26 -12.88 1.42
N ASP A 164 -37.27 -12.31 2.07
CA ASP A 164 -37.95 -11.11 1.60
C ASP A 164 -37.25 -9.84 2.12
N GLN A 165 -37.72 -8.68 1.67
CA GLN A 165 -37.11 -7.38 2.02
C GLN A 165 -37.07 -7.14 3.54
N ASP A 166 -38.11 -7.53 4.27
CA ASP A 166 -38.17 -7.39 5.72
C ASP A 166 -37.14 -8.32 6.40
N THR A 167 -36.93 -9.52 5.86
CA THR A 167 -35.91 -10.47 6.33
C THR A 167 -34.50 -9.98 6.06
N GLU A 168 -34.27 -9.35 4.90
CA GLU A 168 -32.98 -8.73 4.60
C GLU A 168 -32.65 -7.58 5.54
N GLU A 169 -33.62 -6.70 5.86
CA GLU A 169 -33.41 -5.63 6.84
C GLU A 169 -33.03 -6.19 8.23
N MET A 170 -33.68 -7.28 8.65
CA MET A 170 -33.33 -7.98 9.90
C MET A 170 -31.92 -8.57 9.87
N MET A 171 -31.49 -9.12 8.73
CA MET A 171 -30.14 -9.65 8.57
C MET A 171 -29.10 -8.51 8.61
N LEU A 172 -29.37 -7.37 7.96
CA LEU A 172 -28.52 -6.18 8.02
C LEU A 172 -28.36 -5.66 9.46
N GLU A 173 -29.46 -5.54 10.22
CA GLU A 173 -29.42 -5.17 11.63
C GLU A 173 -28.60 -6.16 12.46
N LEU A 174 -28.80 -7.46 12.24
CA LEU A 174 -28.05 -8.51 12.93
C LEU A 174 -26.55 -8.36 12.67
N TYR A 175 -26.13 -8.27 11.41
CA TYR A 175 -24.70 -8.17 11.05
C TYR A 175 -24.03 -6.91 11.58
N ILE A 176 -24.76 -5.79 11.64
CA ILE A 176 -24.27 -4.56 12.28
C ILE A 176 -24.09 -4.77 13.79
N SER A 177 -25.08 -5.36 14.48
CA SER A 177 -24.98 -5.59 15.92
C SER A 177 -23.86 -6.56 16.30
N THR A 178 -23.62 -7.60 15.48
CA THR A 178 -22.60 -8.63 15.72
C THR A 178 -21.22 -8.25 15.18
N GLY A 179 -21.14 -7.27 14.28
CA GLY A 179 -19.91 -6.90 13.58
C GLY A 179 -19.48 -7.90 12.51
N ASP A 180 -20.40 -8.69 11.95
CA ASP A 180 -20.10 -9.62 10.85
C ASP A 180 -20.04 -8.89 9.50
N ILE A 181 -18.90 -8.27 9.25
CA ILE A 181 -18.70 -7.45 8.05
C ILE A 181 -18.66 -8.30 6.77
N GLN A 182 -18.21 -9.54 6.85
CA GLN A 182 -18.15 -10.40 5.67
C GLN A 182 -19.56 -10.76 5.23
N ALA A 183 -20.43 -11.20 6.14
CA ALA A 183 -21.83 -11.49 5.84
C ALA A 183 -22.59 -10.23 5.38
N LEU A 184 -22.37 -9.09 6.05
CA LEU A 184 -22.92 -7.79 5.62
C LEU A 184 -22.56 -7.46 4.17
N THR A 185 -21.27 -7.62 3.81
CA THR A 185 -20.80 -7.30 2.46
C THR A 185 -21.39 -8.26 1.43
N SER A 186 -21.43 -9.57 1.72
CA SER A 186 -22.02 -10.57 0.82
C SER A 186 -23.49 -10.28 0.53
N LEU A 187 -24.28 -9.96 1.56
CA LEU A 187 -25.70 -9.61 1.42
C LEU A 187 -25.89 -8.31 0.63
N LEU A 188 -25.04 -7.30 0.84
CA LEU A 188 -25.11 -6.09 0.03
C LEU A 188 -24.71 -6.36 -1.44
N ALA A 189 -23.75 -7.25 -1.68
CA ALA A 189 -23.24 -7.57 -3.00
C ALA A 189 -24.18 -8.46 -3.83
N SER A 190 -25.10 -9.19 -3.20
CA SER A 190 -26.09 -10.03 -3.90
C SER A 190 -27.12 -9.21 -4.71
N HIS A 191 -27.27 -7.92 -4.38
CA HIS A 191 -28.22 -6.99 -5.02
C HIS A 191 -27.51 -5.87 -5.79
N SER A 192 -27.83 -5.74 -7.07
CA SER A 192 -27.17 -4.78 -7.97
C SER A 192 -27.32 -3.31 -7.57
N ASP A 193 -28.44 -2.93 -6.95
CA ASP A 193 -28.73 -1.54 -6.57
C ASP A 193 -28.46 -1.26 -5.08
N SER A 194 -27.88 -2.21 -4.36
CA SER A 194 -27.72 -2.14 -2.89
C SER A 194 -26.92 -0.93 -2.43
N ALA A 195 -25.89 -0.54 -3.17
CA ALA A 195 -25.10 0.65 -2.86
C ALA A 195 -25.94 1.94 -2.86
N GLN A 196 -26.99 1.99 -3.69
CA GLN A 196 -27.89 3.13 -3.78
C GLN A 196 -28.98 3.09 -2.71
N VAL A 197 -29.46 1.90 -2.37
CA VAL A 197 -30.49 1.68 -1.34
C VAL A 197 -29.92 1.83 0.07
N ASN A 198 -28.74 1.27 0.31
CA ASN A 198 -28.06 1.19 1.60
C ASN A 198 -26.66 1.86 1.57
N PRO A 199 -26.57 3.16 1.23
CA PRO A 199 -25.28 3.83 1.07
C PRO A 199 -24.48 3.85 2.38
N HIS A 200 -25.11 4.12 3.51
CA HIS A 200 -24.44 4.17 4.82
C HIS A 200 -23.78 2.82 5.19
N LEU A 201 -24.51 1.71 5.03
CA LEU A 201 -24.00 0.37 5.33
C LEU A 201 -22.92 -0.07 4.34
N THR A 202 -23.07 0.30 3.07
CA THR A 202 -22.06 0.04 2.02
C THR A 202 -20.73 0.71 2.37
N LEU A 203 -20.74 1.92 2.93
CA LEU A 203 -19.53 2.61 3.36
C LEU A 203 -18.87 1.95 4.57
N VAL A 204 -19.66 1.53 5.56
CA VAL A 204 -19.16 0.78 6.73
C VAL A 204 -18.53 -0.53 6.28
N SER A 205 -19.23 -1.30 5.44
CA SER A 205 -18.74 -2.57 4.86
C SER A 205 -17.42 -2.35 4.10
N ALA A 206 -17.39 -1.40 3.16
CA ALA A 206 -16.19 -1.10 2.39
C ALA A 206 -15.00 -0.65 3.26
N ARG A 207 -15.27 -0.05 4.43
CA ARG A 207 -14.23 0.37 5.37
C ARG A 207 -13.68 -0.77 6.21
N LEU A 208 -14.55 -1.66 6.69
CA LEU A 208 -14.20 -2.68 7.68
C LEU A 208 -13.94 -4.06 7.07
N ILE A 209 -14.20 -4.28 5.78
CA ILE A 209 -14.01 -5.58 5.15
C ILE A 209 -12.55 -6.07 5.30
N GLY A 210 -12.41 -7.34 5.68
CA GLY A 210 -11.13 -7.98 5.95
C GLY A 210 -10.31 -8.18 4.67
N ALA A 211 -8.98 -8.05 4.77
CA ALA A 211 -8.09 -8.27 3.63
C ALA A 211 -8.05 -9.73 3.14
N GLY A 212 -8.51 -10.69 3.98
CA GLY A 212 -8.55 -12.11 3.66
C GLY A 212 -9.85 -12.56 2.97
N THR A 213 -10.77 -11.64 2.71
CA THR A 213 -12.01 -11.92 1.99
C THR A 213 -11.74 -12.21 0.51
N ASP A 214 -12.68 -12.90 -0.16
CA ASP A 214 -12.57 -13.22 -1.57
C ASP A 214 -12.41 -11.97 -2.46
N ASN A 215 -11.60 -12.08 -3.52
CA ASN A 215 -11.23 -10.94 -4.37
C ASN A 215 -12.46 -10.31 -5.05
N ASP A 216 -13.47 -11.09 -5.43
CA ASP A 216 -14.66 -10.56 -6.12
C ASP A 216 -15.45 -9.62 -5.19
N LEU A 217 -15.55 -9.96 -3.90
CA LEU A 217 -16.18 -9.11 -2.88
C LEU A 217 -15.35 -7.85 -2.59
N LEU A 218 -14.02 -7.96 -2.57
CA LEU A 218 -13.12 -6.81 -2.39
C LEU A 218 -13.21 -5.81 -3.54
N ASP A 219 -13.34 -6.31 -4.77
CA ASP A 219 -13.55 -5.51 -5.97
C ASP A 219 -14.94 -4.86 -5.96
N TRP A 220 -15.99 -5.61 -5.59
CA TRP A 220 -17.33 -5.05 -5.40
C TRP A 220 -17.32 -3.92 -4.37
N ALA A 221 -16.77 -4.13 -3.18
CA ALA A 221 -16.75 -3.14 -2.10
C ALA A 221 -16.01 -1.85 -2.53
N SER A 222 -14.97 -1.99 -3.36
CA SER A 222 -14.23 -0.86 -3.91
C SER A 222 -15.06 -0.03 -4.90
N LEU A 223 -15.90 -0.69 -5.72
CA LEU A 223 -16.75 -0.02 -6.71
C LEU A 223 -18.03 0.55 -6.08
N ALA A 224 -18.74 -0.26 -5.29
CA ALA A 224 -20.00 0.07 -4.63
C ALA A 224 -19.89 1.32 -3.74
N ARG A 225 -18.74 1.49 -3.08
CA ARG A 225 -18.40 2.69 -2.32
C ARG A 225 -18.60 3.99 -3.12
N ARG A 226 -18.18 4.03 -4.39
CA ARG A 226 -18.30 5.23 -5.23
C ARG A 226 -19.75 5.56 -5.53
N GLU A 227 -20.57 4.53 -5.73
CA GLU A 227 -21.99 4.68 -6.00
C GLU A 227 -22.75 5.14 -4.74
N ALA A 228 -22.44 4.55 -3.59
CA ALA A 228 -23.00 4.96 -2.29
C ALA A 228 -22.79 6.45 -2.01
N PHE A 229 -21.62 7.00 -2.36
CA PHE A 229 -21.33 8.42 -2.17
C PHE A 229 -22.20 9.35 -3.01
N LEU A 230 -22.67 8.93 -4.18
CA LEU A 230 -23.46 9.79 -5.07
C LEU A 230 -24.86 10.07 -4.51
N VAL A 231 -25.40 9.14 -3.70
CA VAL A 231 -26.77 9.21 -3.15
C VAL A 231 -26.80 9.41 -1.64
N LEU A 232 -25.64 9.50 -0.98
CA LEU A 232 -25.51 9.55 0.48
C LEU A 232 -26.34 10.67 1.12
N SER A 233 -26.48 11.82 0.45
CA SER A 233 -27.27 12.96 0.96
C SER A 233 -28.78 12.75 0.86
N ASP A 234 -29.21 11.78 0.07
CA ASP A 234 -30.61 11.57 -0.30
C ASP A 234 -31.25 10.43 0.50
N VAL A 235 -30.45 9.70 1.30
CA VAL A 235 -30.88 8.55 2.11
C VAL A 235 -30.62 8.80 3.59
N GLU A 236 -31.64 8.58 4.43
CA GLU A 236 -31.53 8.72 5.88
C GLU A 236 -30.66 7.63 6.51
N LEU A 237 -30.06 7.94 7.66
CA LEU A 237 -29.25 6.99 8.42
C LEU A 237 -30.15 5.88 9.01
N PRO A 238 -29.84 4.59 8.79
CA PRO A 238 -30.62 3.48 9.37
C PRO A 238 -30.66 3.55 10.90
N SER A 239 -31.79 3.20 11.51
CA SER A 239 -31.97 3.31 12.96
C SER A 239 -31.06 2.41 13.79
N PHE A 240 -30.55 1.33 13.19
CA PHE A 240 -29.62 0.37 13.80
C PHE A 240 -28.15 0.68 13.53
N LEU A 241 -27.83 1.79 12.84
CA LEU A 241 -26.47 2.29 12.70
C LEU A 241 -26.35 3.60 13.49
N SER A 242 -25.49 3.62 14.51
CA SER A 242 -25.35 4.80 15.35
C SER A 242 -24.82 6.02 14.57
N PRO A 243 -25.25 7.26 14.90
CA PRO A 243 -24.68 8.47 14.33
C PRO A 243 -23.16 8.57 14.52
N ALA A 244 -22.64 8.05 15.63
CA ALA A 244 -21.20 8.05 15.91
C ALA A 244 -20.42 7.07 15.03
N ALA A 245 -20.97 5.88 14.74
CA ALA A 245 -20.40 4.95 13.78
C ALA A 245 -20.32 5.56 12.38
N PHE A 246 -21.36 6.27 11.95
CA PHE A 246 -21.33 6.94 10.66
C PHE A 246 -20.39 8.16 10.63
N ALA A 247 -20.33 8.94 11.72
CA ALA A 247 -19.37 10.03 11.86
C ALA A 247 -17.93 9.52 11.79
N LEU A 248 -17.60 8.40 12.46
CA LEU A 248 -16.29 7.74 12.35
C LEU A 248 -16.00 7.22 10.94
N THR A 249 -16.99 6.63 10.27
CA THR A 249 -16.84 6.17 8.88
C THR A 249 -16.54 7.34 7.94
N SER A 250 -17.29 8.43 8.07
CA SER A 250 -17.10 9.66 7.31
C SER A 250 -15.71 10.26 7.56
N LEU A 251 -15.30 10.29 8.83
CA LEU A 251 -13.98 10.74 9.25
C LEU A 251 -12.87 9.90 8.57
N LEU A 252 -12.93 8.58 8.71
CA LEU A 252 -12.04 7.58 8.10
C LEU A 252 -11.93 7.73 6.57
N ASP A 253 -13.01 8.14 5.92
CA ASP A 253 -13.09 8.33 4.48
C ASP A 253 -12.76 9.74 4.00
N GLY A 254 -12.37 10.63 4.92
CA GLY A 254 -12.06 12.03 4.65
C GLY A 254 -13.25 12.81 4.14
N GLY A 255 -14.44 12.54 4.69
CA GLY A 255 -15.63 13.36 4.54
C GLY A 255 -15.78 14.35 5.69
N ILE A 256 -16.82 15.18 5.62
CA ILE A 256 -17.22 16.04 6.74
C ILE A 256 -17.82 15.13 7.82
N ALA A 257 -17.21 15.10 9.01
CA ALA A 257 -17.65 14.27 10.11
C ALA A 257 -18.24 15.13 11.24
N ASP A 258 -19.29 14.63 11.89
CA ASP A 258 -19.79 15.23 13.14
C ASP A 258 -18.87 14.84 14.30
N LEU A 259 -17.91 15.70 14.58
CA LEU A 259 -16.92 15.48 15.65
C LEU A 259 -17.55 15.47 17.04
N GLU A 260 -18.75 16.01 17.24
CA GLU A 260 -19.43 15.93 18.53
C GLU A 260 -19.84 14.48 18.82
N GLN A 261 -20.35 13.75 17.81
CA GLN A 261 -20.68 12.33 17.92
C GLN A 261 -19.44 11.46 18.18
N VAL A 262 -18.32 11.76 17.52
CA VAL A 262 -17.05 11.04 17.78
C VAL A 262 -16.54 11.34 19.18
N SER A 263 -16.65 12.59 19.62
CA SER A 263 -16.17 13.03 20.93
C SER A 263 -17.00 12.46 22.08
N SER A 264 -18.30 12.21 21.89
CA SER A 264 -19.17 11.64 22.93
C SER A 264 -18.84 10.19 23.28
N LEU A 265 -18.12 9.48 22.41
CA LEU A 265 -17.68 8.11 22.66
C LEU A 265 -16.46 8.02 23.59
N LEU A 266 -15.75 9.13 23.81
CA LEU A 266 -14.47 9.14 24.54
C LEU A 266 -14.62 9.76 25.93
N ASP A 267 -13.85 9.22 26.87
CA ASP A 267 -13.62 9.89 28.15
C ASP A 267 -12.77 11.18 28.00
N SER A 268 -12.61 11.94 29.08
CA SER A 268 -11.91 13.23 29.01
C SER A 268 -10.44 13.11 28.55
N GLU A 269 -9.77 12.03 28.93
CA GLU A 269 -8.37 11.79 28.55
C GLU A 269 -8.25 11.33 27.09
N GLY A 270 -9.14 10.45 26.64
CA GLY A 270 -9.25 10.01 25.25
C GLY A 270 -9.59 11.17 24.32
N LEU A 271 -10.53 12.04 24.69
CA LEU A 271 -10.88 13.23 23.92
C LEU A 271 -9.71 14.21 23.79
N GLN A 272 -8.97 14.44 24.87
CA GLN A 272 -7.77 15.28 24.81
C GLN A 272 -6.72 14.67 23.89
N SER A 273 -6.50 13.36 23.99
CA SER A 273 -5.54 12.64 23.16
C SER A 273 -5.95 12.68 21.68
N PHE A 274 -7.23 12.40 21.37
CA PHE A 274 -7.80 12.52 20.02
C PHE A 274 -7.58 13.91 19.42
N LYS A 275 -7.89 14.99 20.17
CA LYS A 275 -7.65 16.38 19.71
C LYS A 275 -6.18 16.67 19.45
N GLN A 276 -5.27 16.14 20.26
CA GLN A 276 -3.83 16.32 20.09
C GLN A 276 -3.26 15.51 18.92
N CYS A 277 -3.69 14.26 18.75
CA CYS A 277 -3.36 13.44 17.57
C CYS A 277 -3.81 14.16 16.30
N ARG A 278 -5.04 14.67 16.29
CA ARG A 278 -5.58 15.43 15.16
C ARG A 278 -4.76 16.70 14.88
N ARG A 279 -4.35 17.42 15.92
CA ARG A 279 -3.48 18.60 15.80
C ARG A 279 -2.09 18.27 15.25
N ALA A 280 -1.50 17.14 15.63
CA ALA A 280 -0.21 16.70 15.09
C ALA A 280 -0.30 16.40 13.57
N MET A 281 -1.49 16.00 13.10
CA MET A 281 -1.80 15.75 11.69
C MET A 281 -2.24 17.01 10.92
N MET A 282 -2.33 18.18 11.55
CA MET A 282 -2.61 19.47 10.88
C MET A 282 -1.37 20.00 10.13
N GLU A 283 -1.56 21.00 9.26
CA GLU A 283 -0.48 21.61 8.45
C GLU A 283 0.68 22.19 9.28
N ASP A 284 0.37 22.80 10.44
CA ASP A 284 1.37 23.29 11.40
C ASP A 284 1.83 22.21 12.40
N GLY A 285 1.26 21.00 12.28
CA GLY A 285 1.65 19.84 13.06
C GLY A 285 3.00 19.29 12.60
N ASP A 286 3.68 18.58 13.49
CA ASP A 286 4.94 17.91 13.16
C ASP A 286 4.74 16.61 12.37
N GLY A 287 3.49 16.22 12.07
CA GLY A 287 3.13 14.96 11.42
C GLY A 287 3.35 13.73 12.30
N LEU A 288 3.83 13.91 13.53
CA LEU A 288 4.24 12.83 14.41
C LEU A 288 3.29 12.74 15.58
N VAL A 289 2.41 11.74 15.55
CA VAL A 289 1.55 11.45 16.69
C VAL A 289 2.38 10.77 17.80
N PRO A 290 2.55 11.38 19.00
CA PRO A 290 3.29 10.78 20.08
C PRO A 290 2.69 9.45 20.55
N GLN A 291 3.53 8.45 20.78
CA GLN A 291 3.08 7.11 21.20
C GLN A 291 2.24 7.11 22.48
N PRO A 292 2.59 7.92 23.51
CA PRO A 292 1.78 8.01 24.71
C PRO A 292 0.34 8.48 24.46
N LEU A 293 0.09 9.29 23.41
CA LEU A 293 -1.27 9.72 23.09
C LEU A 293 -2.07 8.60 22.42
N LEU A 294 -1.42 7.81 21.56
CA LEU A 294 -2.05 6.64 20.94
C LEU A 294 -2.44 5.59 21.99
N LEU A 295 -1.54 5.29 22.94
CA LEU A 295 -1.83 4.36 24.03
C LEU A 295 -2.99 4.84 24.91
N LYS A 296 -3.06 6.14 25.22
CA LYS A 296 -4.19 6.72 25.95
C LYS A 296 -5.50 6.61 25.19
N MET A 297 -5.48 6.80 23.87
CA MET A 297 -6.66 6.58 23.04
C MET A 297 -7.09 5.11 23.06
N GLU A 298 -6.16 4.16 22.97
CA GLU A 298 -6.45 2.72 23.06
C GLU A 298 -7.06 2.34 24.40
N GLU A 299 -6.53 2.85 25.51
CA GLU A 299 -7.05 2.63 26.87
C GLU A 299 -8.47 3.21 27.02
N SER A 300 -8.69 4.43 26.53
CA SER A 300 -10.00 5.09 26.52
C SER A 300 -11.04 4.28 25.72
N VAL A 301 -10.69 3.85 24.51
CA VAL A 301 -11.59 3.05 23.66
C VAL A 301 -11.90 1.70 24.30
N SER A 302 -10.90 1.05 24.90
CA SER A 302 -11.06 -0.25 25.55
C SER A 302 -11.97 -0.18 26.79
N SER A 303 -11.99 0.95 27.49
CA SER A 303 -12.79 1.16 28.70
C SER A 303 -14.16 1.79 28.45
N SER A 304 -14.40 2.33 27.26
CA SER A 304 -15.66 2.99 26.91
C SER A 304 -16.75 1.98 26.48
N GLU A 305 -17.99 2.27 26.85
CA GLU A 305 -19.17 1.56 26.37
C GLU A 305 -19.45 2.01 24.92
N MET A 306 -19.11 1.15 23.96
CA MET A 306 -19.29 1.38 22.52
C MET A 306 -19.92 0.15 21.89
N GLU A 307 -20.74 0.38 20.88
CA GLU A 307 -21.27 -0.68 20.01
C GLU A 307 -20.15 -1.35 19.20
N THR A 308 -20.43 -2.53 18.66
CA THR A 308 -19.43 -3.35 17.94
C THR A 308 -18.81 -2.59 16.77
N ILE A 309 -19.63 -1.97 15.92
CA ILE A 309 -19.16 -1.21 14.75
C ILE A 309 -18.37 0.03 15.16
N GLU A 310 -18.84 0.79 16.15
CA GLU A 310 -18.13 1.96 16.67
C GLU A 310 -16.71 1.58 17.13
N ARG A 311 -16.59 0.51 17.91
CA ARG A 311 -15.31 -0.01 18.39
C ARG A 311 -14.40 -0.45 17.24
N MET A 312 -14.94 -1.16 16.23
CA MET A 312 -14.18 -1.58 15.06
C MET A 312 -13.64 -0.38 14.27
N LEU A 313 -14.48 0.63 14.01
CA LEU A 313 -14.08 1.85 13.31
C LEU A 313 -13.07 2.66 14.11
N PHE A 314 -13.23 2.78 15.42
CA PHE A 314 -12.29 3.49 16.28
C PHE A 314 -10.92 2.79 16.33
N ASN A 315 -10.91 1.47 16.42
CA ASN A 315 -9.68 0.70 16.30
C ASN A 315 -9.02 0.91 14.93
N GLN A 316 -9.81 0.93 13.84
CA GLN A 316 -9.27 1.27 12.52
C GLN A 316 -8.69 2.69 12.48
N LEU A 317 -9.31 3.66 13.15
CA LEU A 317 -8.77 5.02 13.29
C LEU A 317 -7.38 5.00 13.94
N ILE A 318 -7.23 4.32 15.07
CA ILE A 318 -5.95 4.22 15.79
C ILE A 318 -4.87 3.53 14.94
N LEU A 319 -5.18 2.38 14.32
CA LEU A 319 -4.23 1.64 13.48
C LEU A 319 -3.74 2.47 12.30
N ASN A 320 -4.64 3.26 11.70
CA ASN A 320 -4.28 4.14 10.61
C ASN A 320 -3.47 5.36 11.08
N LEU A 321 -3.75 5.94 12.27
CA LEU A 321 -2.90 6.98 12.86
C LEU A 321 -1.47 6.46 13.12
N LYS A 322 -1.34 5.21 13.57
CA LYS A 322 -0.04 4.52 13.67
C LYS A 322 0.66 4.43 12.31
N LEU A 323 -0.03 3.99 11.26
CA LEU A 323 0.55 3.94 9.91
C LEU A 323 0.96 5.31 9.37
N ASN A 324 0.19 6.37 9.65
CA ASN A 324 0.54 7.74 9.26
C ASN A 324 1.82 8.23 9.95
N ARG A 325 2.00 7.88 11.23
CA ARG A 325 3.27 8.12 11.92
C ARG A 325 4.41 7.35 11.25
N ALA A 326 4.20 6.07 10.95
CA ALA A 326 5.20 5.27 10.25
C ALA A 326 5.58 5.92 8.90
N ASP A 327 4.59 6.41 8.14
CA ASP A 327 4.83 7.14 6.89
C ASP A 327 5.72 8.36 7.11
N SER A 328 5.35 9.20 8.09
CA SER A 328 6.10 10.42 8.42
C SER A 328 7.54 10.12 8.82
N LEU A 329 7.77 9.07 9.60
CA LEU A 329 9.11 8.58 9.95
C LEU A 329 9.90 8.11 8.72
N LEU A 330 9.26 7.44 7.77
CA LEU A 330 9.88 7.02 6.51
C LEU A 330 10.28 8.21 5.62
N GLN A 331 9.63 9.37 5.75
CA GLN A 331 10.01 10.60 5.05
C GLN A 331 11.24 11.31 5.66
N ILE A 332 11.55 11.11 6.94
CA ILE A 332 12.72 11.70 7.61
C ILE A 332 14.03 11.13 7.03
N ALA A 333 13.97 9.90 6.50
CA ALA A 333 15.05 9.19 5.79
C ALA A 333 16.33 8.97 6.64
N GLU A 334 16.15 8.81 7.95
CA GLU A 334 17.17 8.38 8.91
C GLU A 334 16.99 6.88 9.23
N SER A 335 18.08 6.17 9.51
CA SER A 335 18.03 4.71 9.76
C SER A 335 17.25 4.34 11.01
N GLU A 336 17.32 5.17 12.05
CA GLU A 336 16.57 4.95 13.30
C GLU A 336 15.07 5.14 13.08
N SER A 337 14.67 6.22 12.40
CA SER A 337 13.27 6.47 12.03
C SER A 337 12.70 5.37 11.11
N HIS A 338 13.52 4.86 10.17
CA HIS A 338 13.10 3.75 9.30
C HIS A 338 12.86 2.46 10.10
N ALA A 339 13.73 2.14 11.06
CA ALA A 339 13.55 0.98 11.94
C ALA A 339 12.32 1.11 12.85
N GLU A 340 12.07 2.31 13.40
CA GLU A 340 10.88 2.60 14.20
C GLU A 340 9.59 2.45 13.36
N ALA A 341 9.59 2.94 12.11
CA ALA A 341 8.46 2.77 11.20
C ALA A 341 8.17 1.29 10.90
N GLU A 342 9.20 0.46 10.72
CA GLU A 342 9.04 -0.99 10.54
C GLU A 342 8.44 -1.68 11.77
N GLU A 343 8.80 -1.25 12.99
CA GLU A 343 8.22 -1.76 14.23
C GLU A 343 6.73 -1.41 14.36
N ILE A 344 6.38 -0.15 14.03
CA ILE A 344 4.97 0.30 14.03
C ILE A 344 4.14 -0.52 13.03
N ILE A 345 4.66 -0.77 11.83
CA ILE A 345 3.95 -1.56 10.81
C ILE A 345 3.77 -3.03 11.28
N GLU A 346 4.76 -3.62 11.94
CA GLU A 346 4.65 -4.95 12.53
C GLU A 346 3.58 -4.99 13.63
N GLU A 347 3.54 -3.99 14.50
CA GLU A 347 2.52 -3.85 15.56
C GLU A 347 1.11 -3.74 14.95
N VAL A 348 0.94 -2.88 13.93
CA VAL A 348 -0.35 -2.67 13.25
C VAL A 348 -0.90 -3.99 12.66
N LEU A 349 -0.05 -4.77 11.99
CA LEU A 349 -0.45 -6.03 11.36
C LEU A 349 -0.68 -7.18 12.35
N THR A 350 -0.17 -7.08 13.57
CA THR A 350 -0.34 -8.10 14.61
C THR A 350 -1.45 -7.78 15.60
N SER A 351 -1.86 -6.52 15.70
CA SER A 351 -2.90 -6.05 16.64
C SER A 351 -4.29 -6.61 16.33
N ALA A 352 -4.63 -6.78 15.05
CA ALA A 352 -5.92 -7.31 14.60
C ALA A 352 -5.80 -7.84 13.16
N PRO A 353 -6.74 -8.69 12.70
CA PRO A 353 -6.85 -9.01 11.28
C PRO A 353 -6.95 -7.72 10.44
N PRO A 354 -6.05 -7.51 9.46
CA PRO A 354 -6.01 -6.27 8.71
C PRO A 354 -7.25 -6.14 7.81
N THR A 355 -7.84 -4.95 7.79
CA THR A 355 -8.84 -4.60 6.76
C THR A 355 -8.17 -4.52 5.40
N PHE A 356 -8.94 -4.71 4.34
CA PHE A 356 -8.46 -4.62 2.96
C PHE A 356 -7.72 -3.30 2.70
N ARG A 357 -8.25 -2.20 3.23
CA ARG A 357 -7.70 -0.85 3.05
C ARG A 357 -6.40 -0.65 3.81
N LEU A 358 -6.34 -1.12 5.05
CA LEU A 358 -5.11 -1.11 5.85
C LEU A 358 -4.00 -1.90 5.15
N MET A 359 -4.32 -3.07 4.60
CA MET A 359 -3.38 -3.89 3.84
C MET A 359 -2.86 -3.18 2.58
N ARG A 360 -3.72 -2.50 1.82
CA ARG A 360 -3.31 -1.69 0.66
C ARG A 360 -2.33 -0.58 1.04
N ASN A 361 -2.52 0.07 2.19
CA ASN A 361 -1.63 1.12 2.69
C ASN A 361 -0.25 0.57 3.04
N VAL A 362 -0.22 -0.55 3.78
CA VAL A 362 1.03 -1.23 4.11
C VAL A 362 1.77 -1.67 2.83
N ASN A 363 1.07 -2.27 1.87
CA ASN A 363 1.67 -2.65 0.58
C ASN A 363 2.27 -1.44 -0.15
N ALA A 364 1.59 -0.30 -0.14
CA ALA A 364 2.10 0.94 -0.74
C ALA A 364 3.39 1.41 -0.06
N GLN A 365 3.45 1.39 1.28
CA GLN A 365 4.65 1.76 2.05
C GLN A 365 5.82 0.80 1.79
N VAL A 366 5.55 -0.51 1.74
CA VAL A 366 6.54 -1.55 1.41
C VAL A 366 7.11 -1.36 0.01
N LEU A 367 6.26 -1.01 -0.96
CA LEU A 367 6.66 -0.77 -2.33
C LEU A 367 7.43 0.55 -2.50
N GLU A 368 7.06 1.58 -1.76
CA GLU A 368 7.68 2.91 -1.84
C GLU A 368 9.01 3.00 -1.12
N HIS A 369 9.00 2.67 0.17
CA HIS A 369 10.07 2.99 1.12
C HIS A 369 10.94 1.77 1.46
N GLY A 370 10.63 0.62 0.90
CA GLY A 370 11.41 -0.60 1.10
C GLY A 370 11.29 -1.18 2.51
N VAL A 371 10.13 -1.02 3.15
CA VAL A 371 9.83 -1.52 4.50
C VAL A 371 9.81 -3.06 4.50
N ALA A 372 10.37 -3.67 5.54
CA ALA A 372 10.28 -5.10 5.80
C ALA A 372 9.44 -5.41 7.06
N SER A 373 8.44 -6.28 6.91
CA SER A 373 7.60 -6.80 8.01
C SER A 373 7.50 -8.32 7.95
N GLY A 374 7.69 -8.98 9.10
CA GLY A 374 7.53 -10.42 9.25
C GLY A 374 6.06 -10.83 9.34
N ALA A 375 5.22 -10.01 9.98
CA ALA A 375 3.77 -10.19 10.03
C ALA A 375 3.15 -10.18 8.64
N LEU A 376 3.58 -9.25 7.77
CA LEU A 376 3.12 -9.17 6.39
C LEU A 376 3.48 -10.44 5.59
N GLU A 377 4.72 -10.91 5.69
CA GLU A 377 5.17 -12.13 5.03
C GLU A 377 4.34 -13.35 5.49
N LYS A 378 4.10 -13.49 6.80
CA LYS A 378 3.27 -14.56 7.36
C LYS A 378 1.83 -14.47 6.88
N TRP A 379 1.26 -13.28 6.85
CA TRP A 379 -0.12 -13.07 6.40
C TRP A 379 -0.29 -13.51 4.94
N TYR A 380 0.61 -13.11 4.04
CA TYR A 380 0.56 -13.55 2.65
C TYR A 380 0.76 -15.05 2.48
N LYS A 381 1.64 -15.68 3.26
CA LYS A 381 1.81 -17.14 3.24
C LYS A 381 0.52 -17.89 3.56
N SER A 382 -0.33 -17.36 4.43
CA SER A 382 -1.60 -17.97 4.84
C SER A 382 -2.78 -17.63 3.95
N ASN A 383 -2.80 -16.44 3.32
CA ASN A 383 -3.97 -15.95 2.59
C ASN A 383 -3.78 -15.91 1.07
N ASN A 384 -2.61 -15.46 0.58
CA ASN A 384 -2.38 -15.29 -0.87
C ASN A 384 -0.88 -15.40 -1.25
N ALA A 385 -0.32 -16.61 -1.11
CA ALA A 385 1.11 -16.86 -1.25
C ALA A 385 1.65 -16.69 -2.69
N HIS A 386 0.77 -16.75 -3.69
CA HIS A 386 1.14 -16.67 -5.11
C HIS A 386 1.01 -15.25 -5.68
N SER A 387 0.57 -14.27 -4.89
CA SER A 387 0.51 -12.86 -5.30
C SER A 387 1.90 -12.26 -5.59
N MET A 388 1.90 -11.13 -6.30
CA MET A 388 3.09 -10.29 -6.49
C MET A 388 3.54 -9.71 -5.14
N GLU A 389 2.59 -9.20 -4.35
CA GLU A 389 2.80 -8.56 -3.05
C GLU A 389 3.44 -9.53 -2.05
N ALA A 390 3.04 -10.80 -2.04
CA ALA A 390 3.69 -11.85 -1.25
C ALA A 390 5.18 -11.99 -1.58
N SER A 391 5.52 -11.91 -2.86
CA SER A 391 6.91 -12.01 -3.33
C SER A 391 7.72 -10.77 -2.96
N ILE A 392 7.11 -9.59 -3.02
CA ILE A 392 7.74 -8.33 -2.55
C ILE A 392 7.99 -8.39 -1.04
N ALA A 393 6.99 -8.77 -0.24
CA ALA A 393 7.10 -8.87 1.22
C ALA A 393 8.21 -9.87 1.62
N THR A 394 8.25 -11.04 0.98
CA THR A 394 9.32 -12.03 1.17
C THR A 394 10.70 -11.45 0.80
N GLY A 395 10.78 -10.73 -0.32
CA GLY A 395 12.02 -10.11 -0.78
C GLY A 395 12.58 -9.09 0.22
N ARG A 396 11.71 -8.20 0.73
CA ARG A 396 12.07 -7.17 1.72
C ARG A 396 12.52 -7.77 3.04
N TYR A 397 11.79 -8.76 3.54
CA TYR A 397 12.14 -9.46 4.77
C TYR A 397 13.47 -10.21 4.66
N ALA A 398 13.71 -10.89 3.53
CA ALA A 398 14.99 -11.56 3.25
C ALA A 398 16.16 -10.56 3.13
N GLU A 399 15.94 -9.40 2.50
CA GLU A 399 16.95 -8.35 2.37
C GLU A 399 17.35 -7.78 3.73
N LYS A 400 16.38 -7.49 4.60
CA LYS A 400 16.62 -7.05 6.00
C LYS A 400 17.39 -8.10 6.80
N GLY A 401 17.06 -9.38 6.62
CA GLY A 401 17.78 -10.50 7.22
C GLY A 401 19.17 -10.77 6.64
N GLY A 402 19.61 -10.02 5.62
CA GLY A 402 20.90 -10.19 4.95
C GLY A 402 20.94 -11.31 3.90
N ASN A 403 19.83 -12.01 3.65
CA ASN A 403 19.74 -13.04 2.61
C ASN A 403 19.47 -12.43 1.23
N ARG A 404 20.52 -11.78 0.69
CA ARG A 404 20.47 -11.06 -0.59
C ARG A 404 20.06 -11.93 -1.79
N LEU A 405 20.41 -13.22 -1.77
CA LEU A 405 20.07 -14.14 -2.86
C LEU A 405 18.56 -14.47 -2.88
N GLN A 406 17.98 -14.77 -1.72
CA GLN A 406 16.54 -14.99 -1.62
C GLN A 406 15.76 -13.72 -1.95
N ALA A 407 16.24 -12.55 -1.51
CA ALA A 407 15.65 -11.27 -1.86
C ALA A 407 15.60 -11.07 -3.38
N ALA A 408 16.72 -11.30 -4.07
CA ALA A 408 16.83 -11.15 -5.52
C ALA A 408 15.83 -12.03 -6.28
N ARG A 409 15.75 -13.32 -5.94
CA ARG A 409 14.82 -14.26 -6.58
C ARG A 409 13.35 -13.92 -6.29
N SER A 410 13.05 -13.40 -5.10
CA SER A 410 11.71 -12.99 -4.72
C SER A 410 11.27 -11.75 -5.50
N TYR A 411 12.15 -10.75 -5.66
CA TYR A 411 11.89 -9.58 -6.51
C TYR A 411 11.74 -9.96 -7.99
N GLN A 412 12.55 -10.89 -8.50
CA GLN A 412 12.39 -11.40 -9.86
C GLN A 412 11.04 -12.13 -10.03
N THR A 413 10.63 -12.93 -9.04
CA THR A 413 9.31 -13.60 -9.04
C THR A 413 8.15 -12.59 -8.97
N ALA A 414 8.31 -11.52 -8.20
CA ALA A 414 7.33 -10.43 -8.19
C ALA A 414 7.25 -9.76 -9.57
N ALA A 415 8.40 -9.51 -10.21
CA ALA A 415 8.47 -8.88 -11.53
C ALA A 415 7.81 -9.74 -12.62
N THR A 416 7.98 -11.06 -12.61
CA THR A 416 7.35 -11.96 -13.59
C THR A 416 5.83 -12.04 -13.44
N ARG A 417 5.30 -11.80 -12.23
CA ARG A 417 3.87 -11.74 -11.94
C ARG A 417 3.26 -10.34 -12.12
N CYS A 418 4.05 -9.36 -12.54
CA CYS A 418 3.63 -7.97 -12.65
C CYS A 418 3.33 -7.60 -14.10
N ASP A 419 2.07 -7.30 -14.38
CA ASP A 419 1.64 -6.80 -15.70
C ASP A 419 2.02 -5.34 -15.93
N ASN A 420 2.15 -4.57 -14.84
CA ASN A 420 2.54 -3.18 -14.90
C ASN A 420 4.03 -3.06 -15.25
N PHE A 421 4.33 -2.58 -16.46
CA PHE A 421 5.70 -2.45 -16.97
C PHE A 421 6.62 -1.64 -16.05
N GLU A 422 6.17 -0.48 -15.55
CA GLU A 422 6.99 0.40 -14.71
C GLU A 422 7.36 -0.27 -13.40
N LEU A 423 6.38 -0.92 -12.75
CA LEU A 423 6.60 -1.66 -11.52
C LEU A 423 7.50 -2.88 -11.76
N ARG A 424 7.28 -3.61 -12.86
CA ARG A 424 8.14 -4.71 -13.28
C ARG A 424 9.59 -4.26 -13.46
N GLN A 425 9.84 -3.13 -14.13
CA GLN A 425 11.18 -2.56 -14.28
C GLN A 425 11.80 -2.18 -12.94
N LYS A 426 11.02 -1.59 -12.02
CA LYS A 426 11.49 -1.28 -10.67
C LYS A 426 11.92 -2.54 -9.92
N LEU A 427 11.06 -3.56 -9.89
CA LEU A 427 11.33 -4.85 -9.22
C LEU A 427 12.54 -5.57 -9.82
N ASN A 428 12.66 -5.56 -11.15
CA ASN A 428 13.82 -6.14 -11.84
C ASN A 428 15.13 -5.41 -11.50
N LYS A 429 15.13 -4.08 -11.37
CA LYS A 429 16.29 -3.32 -10.89
C LYS A 429 16.66 -3.68 -9.46
N GLU A 430 15.67 -3.83 -8.57
CA GLU A 430 15.90 -4.27 -7.18
C GLU A 430 16.46 -5.69 -7.12
N ALA A 431 15.98 -6.60 -7.98
CA ALA A 431 16.53 -7.95 -8.13
C ALA A 431 18.01 -7.90 -8.57
N LEU A 432 18.35 -7.11 -9.59
CA LEU A 432 19.74 -6.95 -10.06
C LEU A 432 20.69 -6.42 -8.99
N ILE A 433 20.25 -5.40 -8.24
CA ILE A 433 21.03 -4.85 -7.13
C ILE A 433 21.26 -5.94 -6.07
N SER A 434 20.20 -6.65 -5.67
CA SER A 434 20.29 -7.75 -4.70
C SER A 434 21.17 -8.90 -5.18
N TYR A 435 21.14 -9.27 -6.47
CA TYR A 435 22.04 -10.27 -7.04
C TYR A 435 23.50 -9.83 -6.99
N ALA A 436 23.79 -8.58 -7.33
CA ALA A 436 25.12 -8.01 -7.24
C ALA A 436 25.64 -8.05 -5.79
N HIS A 437 24.81 -7.67 -4.80
CA HIS A 437 25.15 -7.76 -3.38
C HIS A 437 25.33 -9.20 -2.88
N ALA A 438 24.60 -10.18 -3.44
CA ALA A 438 24.77 -11.59 -3.15
C ALA A 438 26.03 -12.20 -3.79
N GLY A 439 26.68 -11.49 -4.73
CA GLY A 439 27.78 -12.03 -5.53
C GLY A 439 27.35 -13.11 -6.52
N ASN A 440 26.06 -13.22 -6.84
CA ASN A 440 25.54 -14.17 -7.82
C ASN A 440 25.46 -13.50 -9.20
N TRP A 441 26.62 -13.36 -9.83
CA TRP A 441 26.78 -12.69 -11.12
C TRP A 441 26.08 -13.40 -12.29
N PRO A 442 26.06 -14.76 -12.38
CA PRO A 442 25.39 -15.44 -13.49
C PRO A 442 23.90 -15.12 -13.59
N GLU A 443 23.15 -15.21 -12.48
CA GLU A 443 21.71 -14.87 -12.46
C GLU A 443 21.49 -13.36 -12.74
N ALA A 444 22.37 -12.48 -12.26
CA ALA A 444 22.30 -11.06 -12.59
C ALA A 444 22.46 -10.79 -14.10
N ILE A 445 23.41 -11.46 -14.75
CA ILE A 445 23.66 -11.32 -16.19
C ILE A 445 22.51 -11.94 -16.99
N GLU A 446 22.00 -13.09 -16.57
CA GLU A 446 20.84 -13.74 -17.21
C GLU A 446 19.59 -12.86 -17.15
N LEU A 447 19.29 -12.25 -16.00
CA LEU A 447 18.18 -11.31 -15.86
C LEU A 447 18.36 -10.08 -16.77
N LEU A 448 19.58 -9.53 -16.83
CA LEU A 448 19.89 -8.39 -17.68
C LEU A 448 19.74 -8.71 -19.17
N GLU A 449 20.11 -9.91 -19.61
CA GLU A 449 20.03 -10.32 -21.02
C GLU A 449 18.63 -10.77 -21.46
N SER A 450 17.86 -11.38 -20.55
CA SER A 450 16.49 -11.85 -20.82
C SER A 450 15.46 -10.72 -20.86
N GLU A 451 15.62 -9.69 -20.03
CA GLU A 451 14.72 -8.55 -19.97
C GLU A 451 15.17 -7.42 -20.91
N SER A 452 14.54 -7.34 -22.08
CA SER A 452 14.95 -6.38 -23.11
C SER A 452 14.88 -4.90 -22.68
N GLY A 453 13.95 -4.54 -21.79
CA GLY A 453 13.86 -3.20 -21.20
C GLY A 453 15.04 -2.89 -20.26
N LEU A 454 15.51 -3.87 -19.48
CA LEU A 454 16.73 -3.73 -18.67
C LEU A 454 17.96 -3.63 -19.54
N LYS A 455 18.08 -4.50 -20.56
CA LYS A 455 19.25 -4.54 -21.46
C LYS A 455 19.52 -3.20 -22.14
N ALA A 456 18.47 -2.53 -22.62
CA ALA A 456 18.57 -1.24 -23.29
C ALA A 456 18.86 -0.10 -22.31
N ASN A 457 18.23 -0.12 -21.14
CA ASN A 457 18.28 0.96 -20.16
C ASN A 457 19.52 0.95 -19.25
N ILE A 458 20.03 -0.24 -18.93
CA ILE A 458 21.18 -0.39 -18.05
C ILE A 458 22.45 0.09 -18.75
N THR A 459 23.23 0.89 -18.02
CA THR A 459 24.44 1.52 -18.51
C THR A 459 25.55 0.51 -18.78
N ASP A 460 26.38 0.82 -19.78
CA ASP A 460 27.49 -0.05 -20.15
C ASP A 460 28.51 -0.19 -19.01
N ARG A 461 28.60 0.81 -18.11
CA ARG A 461 29.41 0.74 -16.89
C ARG A 461 28.89 -0.31 -15.91
N PHE A 462 27.58 -0.43 -15.72
CA PHE A 462 27.03 -1.49 -14.86
C PHE A 462 27.18 -2.87 -15.51
N LYS A 463 26.99 -2.99 -16.83
CA LYS A 463 27.24 -4.24 -17.56
C LYS A 463 28.70 -4.68 -17.41
N LEU A 464 29.64 -3.75 -17.60
CA LEU A 464 31.06 -3.98 -17.36
C LEU A 464 31.32 -4.42 -15.91
N TYR A 465 30.69 -3.76 -14.93
CA TYR A 465 30.79 -4.13 -13.53
C TYR A 465 30.39 -5.59 -13.27
N LEU A 466 29.23 -6.03 -13.78
CA LEU A 466 28.79 -7.41 -13.63
C LEU A 466 29.74 -8.41 -14.33
N GLN A 467 30.13 -8.14 -15.57
CA GLN A 467 31.00 -9.02 -16.35
C GLN A 467 32.40 -9.18 -15.74
N VAL A 468 32.99 -8.08 -15.28
CA VAL A 468 34.32 -8.10 -14.64
C VAL A 468 34.29 -8.89 -13.34
N ASN A 469 33.22 -8.74 -12.54
CA ASN A 469 33.07 -9.49 -11.30
C ASN A 469 32.80 -10.98 -11.54
N ASP A 470 31.97 -11.34 -12.53
CA ASP A 470 31.75 -12.72 -12.95
C ASP A 470 33.06 -13.39 -13.40
N GLU A 471 33.82 -12.74 -14.28
CA GLU A 471 35.11 -13.25 -14.74
C GLU A 471 36.14 -13.36 -13.61
N ALA A 472 36.16 -12.38 -12.70
CA ALA A 472 37.03 -12.43 -11.52
C ALA A 472 36.63 -13.56 -10.56
N ALA A 473 35.33 -13.79 -10.34
CA ALA A 473 34.81 -14.87 -9.51
C ALA A 473 35.13 -16.26 -10.09
N ARG A 474 35.20 -16.39 -11.43
CA ARG A 474 35.65 -17.60 -12.13
C ARG A 474 37.18 -17.79 -12.13
N GLY A 475 37.93 -16.87 -11.54
CA GLY A 475 39.40 -16.91 -11.50
C GLY A 475 40.10 -16.34 -12.73
N ASN A 476 39.36 -15.79 -13.71
CA ASN A 476 39.88 -15.24 -14.96
C ASN A 476 40.37 -13.78 -14.80
N LEU A 477 41.27 -13.55 -13.84
CA LEU A 477 41.70 -12.21 -13.42
C LEU A 477 42.28 -11.34 -14.55
N GLU A 478 43.03 -11.96 -15.47
CA GLU A 478 43.61 -11.26 -16.62
C GLU A 478 42.57 -10.92 -17.68
N LYS A 479 41.55 -11.77 -17.87
CA LYS A 479 40.44 -11.49 -18.78
C LYS A 479 39.62 -10.32 -18.25
N ALA A 480 39.26 -10.33 -16.97
CA ALA A 480 38.55 -9.24 -16.30
C ALA A 480 39.26 -7.89 -16.46
N LYS A 481 40.59 -7.85 -16.27
CA LYS A 481 41.40 -6.65 -16.50
C LYS A 481 41.40 -6.21 -17.98
N LYS A 482 41.54 -7.16 -18.92
CA LYS A 482 41.48 -6.86 -20.36
C LYS A 482 40.12 -6.27 -20.76
N THR A 483 39.02 -6.76 -20.19
CA THR A 483 37.67 -6.22 -20.44
C THR A 483 37.56 -4.75 -20.01
N ILE A 484 38.15 -4.39 -18.86
CA ILE A 484 38.22 -2.98 -18.42
C ILE A 484 39.04 -2.15 -19.41
N LEU A 485 40.23 -2.63 -19.81
CA LEU A 485 41.09 -1.92 -20.74
C LEU A 485 40.44 -1.73 -22.11
N SER A 486 39.70 -2.72 -22.62
CA SER A 486 38.97 -2.59 -23.88
C SER A 486 37.82 -1.59 -23.80
N ASN A 487 37.20 -1.41 -22.63
CA ASN A 487 36.12 -0.45 -22.47
C ASN A 487 36.61 1.00 -22.54
N VAL A 488 37.82 1.27 -22.05
CA VAL A 488 38.43 2.62 -22.03
C VAL A 488 39.38 2.86 -23.21
N ALA A 489 39.38 1.96 -24.19
CA ALA A 489 40.28 2.01 -25.34
C ALA A 489 39.78 3.03 -26.37
N GLU A 490 40.65 3.98 -26.72
CA GLU A 490 40.42 4.98 -27.76
C GLU A 490 41.36 4.67 -28.93
N SER A 491 40.81 4.45 -30.13
CA SER A 491 41.63 4.31 -31.34
C SER A 491 41.89 5.69 -31.94
N THR A 492 43.17 6.02 -32.08
CA THR A 492 43.63 7.22 -32.78
C THR A 492 44.49 6.81 -33.95
N ILE A 493 44.21 7.32 -35.14
CA ILE A 493 45.06 7.08 -36.31
C ILE A 493 46.24 8.04 -36.21
N ILE A 494 47.45 7.49 -36.11
CA ILE A 494 48.69 8.27 -36.06
C ILE A 494 49.48 7.99 -37.33
N GLU A 495 49.84 9.03 -38.08
CA GLU A 495 50.78 8.93 -39.19
C GLU A 495 52.19 8.68 -38.66
N LYS A 496 52.77 7.52 -39.00
CA LYS A 496 54.18 7.21 -38.76
C LYS A 496 54.96 7.33 -40.06
N LYS A 497 56.19 7.83 -39.98
CA LYS A 497 57.14 7.82 -41.09
C LYS A 497 58.08 6.62 -40.97
N ASN A 498 58.21 5.85 -42.03
CA ASN A 498 59.24 4.81 -42.13
C ASN A 498 60.63 5.44 -42.32
N ASN A 499 61.69 4.62 -42.19
CA ASN A 499 63.08 5.05 -42.33
C ASN A 499 63.41 5.69 -43.71
N ASP A 500 62.56 5.43 -44.72
CA ASP A 500 62.67 5.99 -46.07
C ASP A 500 61.84 7.29 -46.27
N GLY A 501 61.18 7.79 -45.22
CA GLY A 501 60.45 9.07 -45.24
C GLY A 501 58.97 9.00 -45.66
N GLU A 502 58.47 7.82 -46.05
CA GLU A 502 57.07 7.59 -46.43
C GLU A 502 56.14 7.55 -45.19
N THR A 503 55.04 8.29 -45.22
CA THR A 503 54.00 8.30 -44.17
C THR A 503 53.03 7.14 -44.37
N TYR A 504 52.77 6.39 -43.31
CA TYR A 504 51.75 5.36 -43.25
C TYR A 504 50.91 5.53 -41.97
N GLU A 505 49.61 5.29 -42.10
CA GLU A 505 48.66 5.38 -40.99
C GLU A 505 48.74 4.12 -40.12
N VAL A 506 48.90 4.31 -38.82
CA VAL A 506 48.87 3.22 -37.83
C VAL A 506 47.79 3.52 -36.80
N GLU A 507 46.89 2.57 -36.61
CA GLU A 507 45.93 2.60 -35.52
C GLU A 507 46.67 2.47 -34.18
N HIS A 508 46.61 3.52 -33.37
CA HIS A 508 47.24 3.59 -32.06
C HIS A 508 46.16 3.62 -30.98
N ILE A 509 46.10 2.56 -30.18
CA ILE A 509 45.13 2.42 -29.10
C ILE A 509 45.68 3.09 -27.84
N THR A 510 45.08 4.21 -27.45
CA THR A 510 45.27 4.83 -26.14
C THR A 510 44.19 4.36 -25.16
N HIS A 511 44.42 4.56 -23.86
CA HIS A 511 43.43 4.24 -22.83
C HIS A 511 43.12 5.53 -22.06
N SER A 512 41.83 5.84 -21.88
CA SER A 512 41.39 7.01 -21.13
C SER A 512 41.67 6.85 -19.62
N GLU A 513 42.55 7.69 -19.07
CA GLU A 513 42.85 7.68 -17.62
C GLU A 513 41.67 8.26 -16.81
N GLU A 514 40.93 9.20 -17.38
CA GLU A 514 39.74 9.79 -16.77
C GLU A 514 38.64 8.72 -16.59
N GLU A 515 38.36 7.91 -17.61
CA GLU A 515 37.37 6.83 -17.52
C GLU A 515 37.78 5.72 -16.55
N LEU A 516 39.08 5.36 -16.50
CA LEU A 516 39.59 4.40 -15.52
C LEU A 516 39.39 4.88 -14.08
N ASN A 517 39.56 6.18 -13.83
CA ASN A 517 39.33 6.77 -12.51
C ASN A 517 37.83 6.77 -12.16
N LEU A 518 36.96 7.07 -13.12
CA LEU A 518 35.51 6.96 -12.93
C LEU A 518 35.12 5.52 -12.54
N HIS A 519 35.63 4.52 -13.25
CA HIS A 519 35.43 3.10 -12.92
C HIS A 519 35.91 2.74 -11.51
N LEU A 520 37.02 3.33 -11.04
CA LEU A 520 37.54 3.06 -9.70
C LEU A 520 36.56 3.49 -8.60
N THR A 521 35.87 4.60 -8.83
CA THR A 521 34.89 5.18 -7.89
C THR A 521 33.48 4.59 -8.03
N TYR A 522 33.20 3.91 -9.15
CA TYR A 522 31.88 3.43 -9.52
C TYR A 522 31.17 2.60 -8.42
N PRO A 523 31.78 1.54 -7.83
CA PRO A 523 31.08 0.76 -6.82
C PRO A 523 30.70 1.57 -5.58
N SER A 524 31.58 2.48 -5.16
CA SER A 524 31.34 3.34 -3.99
C SER A 524 30.21 4.34 -4.23
N ILE A 525 30.12 4.93 -5.42
CA ILE A 525 29.05 5.87 -5.78
C ILE A 525 27.69 5.16 -5.76
N HIS A 526 27.65 3.89 -6.19
CA HIS A 526 26.40 3.11 -6.31
C HIS A 526 26.15 2.18 -5.13
N ARG A 527 26.96 2.27 -4.07
CA ARG A 527 26.90 1.39 -2.89
C ARG A 527 26.94 -0.11 -3.25
N LEU A 528 27.56 -0.44 -4.37
CA LEU A 528 27.76 -1.82 -4.83
C LEU A 528 29.00 -2.42 -4.15
N PRO A 529 29.11 -3.76 -4.07
CA PRO A 529 30.31 -4.42 -3.59
C PRO A 529 31.57 -3.96 -4.33
N GLY A 530 32.58 -3.50 -3.57
CA GLY A 530 33.79 -2.90 -4.13
C GLY A 530 34.78 -3.89 -4.73
N GLU A 531 34.99 -5.03 -4.09
CA GLU A 531 35.89 -6.09 -4.56
C GLU A 531 35.09 -7.26 -5.17
N PRO A 532 35.60 -7.95 -6.19
CA PRO A 532 36.95 -7.82 -6.79
C PRO A 532 37.10 -6.69 -7.84
N TYR A 533 36.02 -6.00 -8.22
CA TYR A 533 36.01 -5.00 -9.29
C TYR A 533 37.10 -3.92 -9.13
N ARG A 534 37.14 -3.25 -7.99
CA ARG A 534 38.07 -2.16 -7.69
C ARG A 534 39.53 -2.62 -7.81
N GLY A 535 39.85 -3.81 -7.30
CA GLY A 535 41.17 -4.41 -7.48
C GLY A 535 41.54 -4.65 -8.94
N ARG A 536 40.58 -4.99 -9.81
CA ARG A 536 40.80 -5.15 -11.26
C ARG A 536 41.01 -3.82 -11.96
N VAL A 537 40.25 -2.77 -11.61
CA VAL A 537 40.45 -1.42 -12.15
C VAL A 537 41.83 -0.88 -11.77
N LEU A 538 42.27 -1.07 -10.52
CA LEU A 538 43.62 -0.70 -10.09
C LEU A 538 44.70 -1.44 -10.89
N ALA A 539 44.48 -2.72 -11.22
CA ALA A 539 45.41 -3.47 -12.07
C ALA A 539 45.49 -2.90 -13.50
N ALA A 540 44.36 -2.46 -14.06
CA ALA A 540 44.30 -1.79 -15.36
C ALA A 540 45.03 -0.43 -15.36
N ILE A 541 44.76 0.42 -14.35
CA ILE A 541 45.46 1.71 -14.16
C ILE A 541 46.97 1.51 -14.11
N ASN A 542 47.44 0.56 -13.28
CA ASN A 542 48.85 0.27 -13.14
C ASN A 542 49.50 -0.19 -14.47
N GLN A 543 48.76 -0.89 -15.34
CA GLN A 543 49.27 -1.32 -16.64
C GLN A 543 49.41 -0.14 -17.61
N VAL A 544 48.40 0.73 -17.70
CA VAL A 544 48.44 1.94 -18.55
C VAL A 544 49.58 2.87 -18.11
N GLN A 545 49.74 3.06 -16.81
CA GLN A 545 50.79 3.90 -16.23
C GLN A 545 52.21 3.33 -16.39
N ARG A 546 52.38 2.01 -16.51
CA ARG A 546 53.70 1.39 -16.80
C ARG A 546 54.17 1.65 -18.23
N GLY A 547 53.26 1.95 -19.16
CA GLY A 547 53.57 2.26 -20.56
C GLY A 547 53.98 3.72 -20.82
N ARG A 548 53.57 4.67 -19.96
CA ARG A 548 53.91 6.10 -20.04
C ARG A 548 55.02 6.43 -19.04
N LYS A 549 56.00 7.26 -19.42
CA LYS A 549 57.14 7.65 -18.55
C LYS A 549 56.69 8.08 -17.14
N ARG A 550 57.05 7.30 -16.11
CA ARG A 550 57.31 7.60 -14.67
C ARG A 550 56.46 8.59 -13.84
N ARG A 551 55.51 9.38 -14.35
CA ARG A 551 54.82 10.44 -13.56
C ARG A 551 53.48 10.03 -12.93
N GLY A 552 52.58 9.34 -13.64
CA GLY A 552 51.27 8.93 -13.09
C GLY A 552 51.29 7.80 -12.05
N ALA A 553 52.23 6.85 -12.19
CA ALA A 553 52.42 5.76 -11.22
C ALA A 553 52.86 6.22 -9.82
N ASP A 554 53.30 7.48 -9.70
CA ASP A 554 53.78 8.07 -8.46
C ASP A 554 52.63 8.66 -7.62
N ILE A 555 51.52 9.15 -8.23
CA ILE A 555 50.40 9.78 -7.47
C ILE A 555 49.67 8.75 -6.62
N GLU A 556 49.21 7.64 -7.20
CA GLU A 556 48.45 6.63 -6.45
C GLU A 556 49.33 5.85 -5.47
N GLN A 557 50.58 5.54 -5.84
CA GLN A 557 51.51 4.87 -4.91
C GLN A 557 51.87 5.76 -3.72
N VAL A 558 52.10 7.06 -3.95
CA VAL A 558 52.34 8.02 -2.87
C VAL A 558 51.06 8.24 -2.06
N PHE A 559 49.88 8.29 -2.69
CA PHE A 559 48.60 8.34 -1.98
C PHE A 559 48.41 7.15 -1.04
N GLN A 560 48.59 5.92 -1.51
CA GLN A 560 48.42 4.73 -0.67
C GLN A 560 49.44 4.67 0.48
N LYS A 561 50.68 5.10 0.24
CA LYS A 561 51.70 5.23 1.30
C LYS A 561 51.31 6.29 2.32
N ALA A 562 50.91 7.47 1.88
CA ALA A 562 50.45 8.56 2.73
C ALA A 562 49.22 8.15 3.55
N LEU A 563 48.28 7.45 2.93
CA LEU A 563 47.07 6.93 3.55
C LEU A 563 47.37 5.86 4.61
N ASN A 564 48.35 4.98 4.35
CA ASN A 564 48.78 3.97 5.32
C ASN A 564 49.55 4.58 6.51
N ARG A 565 50.34 5.62 6.26
CA ARG A 565 51.07 6.37 7.30
C ARG A 565 50.19 7.37 8.05
N LYS A 566 49.00 7.67 7.54
CA LYS A 566 48.07 8.70 8.03
C LYS A 566 48.71 10.10 8.04
N GLU A 567 49.56 10.40 7.05
CA GLU A 567 50.28 11.67 6.96
C GLU A 567 49.49 12.72 6.16
N PHE A 568 48.93 13.71 6.85
CA PHE A 568 48.12 14.77 6.23
C PHE A 568 48.90 15.64 5.23
N THR A 569 50.19 15.89 5.47
CA THR A 569 51.04 16.71 4.58
C THR A 569 51.33 16.01 3.25
N GLU A 570 51.52 14.69 3.28
CA GLU A 570 51.66 13.90 2.05
C GLU A 570 50.32 13.81 1.31
N ILE A 571 49.19 13.65 2.02
CA ILE A 571 47.86 13.69 1.38
C ILE A 571 47.60 15.05 0.72
N PHE A 572 47.97 16.15 1.38
CA PHE A 572 47.89 17.51 0.84
C PHE A 572 48.71 17.67 -0.44
N SER A 573 49.97 17.23 -0.42
CA SER A 573 50.87 17.39 -1.57
C SER A 573 50.40 16.55 -2.76
N VAL A 574 49.92 15.34 -2.51
CA VAL A 574 49.37 14.46 -3.54
C VAL A 574 48.08 15.04 -4.12
N ALA A 575 47.18 15.59 -3.29
CA ALA A 575 45.95 16.23 -3.73
C ALA A 575 46.20 17.48 -4.60
N ASN A 576 47.13 18.36 -4.20
CA ASN A 576 47.49 19.52 -5.02
C ASN A 576 48.16 19.10 -6.33
N ARG A 577 49.07 18.11 -6.29
CA ARG A 577 49.69 17.58 -7.51
C ARG A 577 48.64 16.99 -8.46
N ALA A 578 47.65 16.26 -7.93
CA ALA A 578 46.54 15.75 -8.74
C ALA A 578 45.66 16.88 -9.29
N ALA A 579 45.41 17.94 -8.52
CA ALA A 579 44.68 19.11 -8.99
C ALA A 579 45.40 19.85 -10.12
N ASP A 580 46.71 20.04 -9.99
CA ASP A 580 47.53 20.74 -10.98
C ASP A 580 47.73 19.92 -12.26
N GLU A 581 47.92 18.60 -12.15
CA GLU A 581 48.20 17.72 -13.29
C GLU A 581 46.93 17.19 -13.99
N MET A 582 45.82 17.03 -13.26
CA MET A 582 44.61 16.34 -13.75
C MET A 582 43.32 17.16 -13.57
N GLY A 583 43.38 18.32 -12.93
CA GLY A 583 42.24 19.21 -12.71
C GLY A 583 41.71 19.18 -11.26
N PRO A 584 41.12 20.29 -10.78
CA PRO A 584 40.72 20.46 -9.37
C PRO A 584 39.86 19.33 -8.78
N GLN A 585 38.93 18.79 -9.59
CA GLN A 585 38.05 17.69 -9.20
C GLN A 585 38.84 16.45 -8.76
N HIS A 586 39.98 16.16 -9.40
CA HIS A 586 40.82 15.02 -9.05
C HIS A 586 41.51 15.22 -7.70
N GLY A 587 41.99 16.42 -7.39
CA GLY A 587 42.53 16.75 -6.07
C GLY A 587 41.49 16.60 -4.97
N LEU A 588 40.25 17.06 -5.21
CA LEU A 588 39.15 16.93 -4.26
C LEU A 588 38.74 15.47 -4.00
N LEU A 589 38.78 14.63 -5.04
CA LEU A 589 38.53 13.19 -4.90
C LEU A 589 39.59 12.48 -4.04
N ILE A 590 40.82 12.97 -3.99
CA ILE A 590 41.86 12.41 -3.10
C ILE A 590 41.47 12.62 -1.63
N TYR A 591 40.94 13.79 -1.28
CA TYR A 591 40.42 14.04 0.06
C TYR A 591 39.20 13.19 0.38
N GLU A 592 38.25 13.06 -0.55
CA GLU A 592 37.10 12.14 -0.42
C GLU A 592 37.56 10.71 -0.10
N ARG A 593 38.51 10.19 -0.88
CA ARG A 593 39.06 8.85 -0.68
C ARG A 593 39.78 8.70 0.67
N ALA A 594 40.46 9.75 1.13
CA ALA A 594 41.13 9.74 2.43
C ALA A 594 40.11 9.68 3.57
N MET A 595 39.08 10.52 3.53
CA MET A 595 38.02 10.56 4.55
C MET A 595 37.22 9.25 4.58
N ASN A 596 36.88 8.70 3.42
CA ASN A 596 36.13 7.45 3.30
C ASN A 596 36.98 6.19 3.53
N SER A 597 38.26 6.33 3.88
CA SER A 597 39.15 5.18 4.10
C SER A 597 38.94 4.45 5.44
N GLY A 598 38.22 5.07 6.39
CA GLY A 598 38.05 4.56 7.74
C GLY A 598 39.34 4.56 8.59
N LYS A 599 40.43 5.16 8.09
CA LYS A 599 41.74 5.17 8.79
C LYS A 599 41.95 6.36 9.72
N PHE A 600 41.12 7.40 9.62
CA PHE A 600 41.23 8.64 10.40
C PHE A 600 40.18 8.68 11.51
N ASP A 601 40.53 9.33 12.62
CA ASP A 601 39.62 9.64 13.71
C ASP A 601 38.81 10.92 13.42
N ILE A 602 37.86 11.28 14.29
CA ILE A 602 36.97 12.44 14.10
C ILE A 602 37.76 13.74 13.91
N ALA A 603 38.85 13.93 14.67
CA ALA A 603 39.72 15.10 14.54
C ALA A 603 40.46 15.12 13.19
N GLY A 604 40.98 13.98 12.73
CA GLY A 604 41.60 13.83 11.42
C GLY A 604 40.64 14.06 10.26
N LEU A 605 39.40 13.57 10.36
CA LEU A 605 38.34 13.81 9.38
C LEU A 605 38.01 15.30 9.28
N LYS A 606 37.88 16.00 10.41
CA LYS A 606 37.66 17.45 10.43
C LYS A 606 38.78 18.21 9.72
N ARG A 607 40.04 17.82 9.96
CA ARG A 607 41.20 18.42 9.30
C ARG A 607 41.21 18.18 7.78
N LEU A 608 40.93 16.95 7.35
CA LEU A 608 40.81 16.62 5.92
C LEU A 608 39.67 17.39 5.26
N SER A 609 38.52 17.53 5.94
CA SER A 609 37.38 18.32 5.48
C SER A 609 37.73 19.81 5.32
N GLU A 610 38.44 20.40 6.28
CA GLU A 610 38.93 21.79 6.18
C GLU A 610 39.87 21.99 4.98
N MET A 611 40.77 21.03 4.74
CA MET A 611 41.68 21.06 3.59
C MET A 611 40.94 20.94 2.26
N GLN A 612 39.96 20.03 2.18
CA GLN A 612 39.10 19.87 1.02
C GLN A 612 38.28 21.14 0.75
N ARG A 613 37.63 21.71 1.77
CA ARG A 613 36.85 22.97 1.66
C ARG A 613 37.71 24.13 1.16
N THR A 614 38.95 24.23 1.63
CA THR A 614 39.89 25.27 1.19
C THR A 614 40.28 25.13 -0.28
N MET A 615 40.44 23.90 -0.77
CA MET A 615 40.68 23.65 -2.19
C MET A 615 39.43 23.95 -3.03
N TYR A 616 38.27 23.51 -2.57
CA TYR A 616 37.00 23.70 -3.26
C TYR A 616 36.67 25.19 -3.42
N SER A 617 36.77 26.00 -2.37
CA SER A 617 36.46 27.43 -2.44
C SER A 617 37.32 28.21 -3.45
N ARG A 618 38.54 27.73 -3.75
CA ARG A 618 39.42 28.33 -4.77
C ARG A 618 39.08 27.90 -6.19
N THR A 619 38.40 26.78 -6.35
CA THR A 619 38.22 26.09 -7.64
C THR A 619 36.75 25.87 -8.01
N GLU A 620 35.81 26.33 -7.18
CA GLU A 620 34.37 26.15 -7.36
C GLU A 620 33.88 26.64 -8.74
N HIS A 621 34.29 27.84 -9.15
CA HIS A 621 33.90 28.47 -10.42
C HIS A 621 34.37 27.73 -11.69
N VAL A 622 35.31 26.78 -11.58
CA VAL A 622 35.80 25.97 -12.72
C VAL A 622 35.31 24.53 -12.72
N ILE A 623 34.64 24.08 -11.66
CA ILE A 623 34.14 22.70 -11.56
C ILE A 623 32.64 22.67 -11.88
N PRO A 624 32.20 22.03 -12.98
CA PRO A 624 30.79 21.83 -13.28
C PRO A 624 30.06 21.04 -12.19
N VAL A 625 28.77 21.34 -11.96
CA VAL A 625 27.96 20.66 -10.93
C VAL A 625 27.94 19.14 -11.10
N ARG A 626 27.89 18.63 -12.34
CA ARG A 626 27.92 17.18 -12.63
C ARG A 626 29.15 16.46 -12.06
N GLN A 627 30.27 17.15 -11.88
CA GLN A 627 31.51 16.59 -11.33
C GLN A 627 31.56 16.70 -9.79
N ARG A 628 30.69 17.53 -9.19
CA ARG A 628 30.64 17.76 -7.74
C ARG A 628 29.82 16.73 -6.99
N ILE A 629 28.98 15.97 -7.70
CA ILE A 629 28.14 14.90 -7.13
C ILE A 629 28.94 13.82 -6.37
N HIS A 630 30.24 13.74 -6.61
CA HIS A 630 31.15 12.81 -5.94
C HIS A 630 31.76 13.35 -4.64
N LEU A 631 31.49 14.62 -4.30
CA LEU A 631 32.09 15.35 -3.19
C LEU A 631 31.18 15.36 -1.95
N ASN A 632 30.80 14.16 -1.49
CA ASN A 632 29.79 13.99 -0.43
C ASN A 632 30.18 14.64 0.91
N ASN A 633 31.48 14.74 1.21
CA ASN A 633 31.95 15.29 2.49
C ASN A 633 31.98 16.83 2.51
N LEU A 634 31.74 17.51 1.38
CA LEU A 634 31.64 18.98 1.32
C LEU A 634 30.30 19.53 1.80
N ALA A 635 29.25 18.69 1.91
CA ALA A 635 27.89 19.09 2.30
C ALA A 635 27.31 20.24 1.45
N LEU A 636 27.49 20.15 0.12
CA LEU A 636 26.93 21.10 -0.85
C LEU A 636 25.43 20.86 -1.03
N LYS A 637 24.64 21.93 -1.20
CA LYS A 637 23.19 21.82 -1.37
C LYS A 637 22.84 21.26 -2.75
N PRO A 638 21.78 20.44 -2.90
CA PRO A 638 21.22 20.13 -4.20
C PRO A 638 20.29 21.25 -4.70
N LEU A 639 20.27 21.46 -6.01
CA LEU A 639 19.23 22.22 -6.71
C LEU A 639 18.22 21.24 -7.31
N VAL A 640 16.96 21.35 -6.91
CA VAL A 640 15.88 20.46 -7.34
C VAL A 640 15.01 21.14 -8.38
N VAL A 641 14.98 20.56 -9.58
CA VAL A 641 14.04 20.90 -10.64
C VAL A 641 12.77 20.07 -10.43
N VAL A 642 11.65 20.74 -10.18
CA VAL A 642 10.39 20.09 -9.81
C VAL A 642 9.52 19.85 -11.04
N ASP A 643 9.03 18.62 -11.18
CA ASP A 643 8.14 18.19 -12.25
C ASP A 643 6.65 18.54 -11.95
N THR A 644 5.80 18.54 -12.98
CA THR A 644 4.39 18.93 -12.88
C THR A 644 3.62 17.98 -11.97
N ASN A 645 3.93 16.68 -12.02
CA ASN A 645 3.19 15.66 -11.29
C ASN A 645 3.21 15.89 -9.76
N LEU A 646 4.32 16.33 -9.18
CA LEU A 646 4.44 16.66 -7.75
C LEU A 646 3.68 17.94 -7.39
N LEU A 647 3.64 18.94 -8.28
CA LEU A 647 2.86 20.16 -8.05
C LEU A 647 1.35 19.93 -8.21
N VAL A 648 0.95 18.96 -9.02
CA VAL A 648 -0.45 18.51 -9.10
C VAL A 648 -0.89 17.86 -7.79
N ASP A 649 -0.02 17.10 -7.13
CA ASP A 649 -0.26 16.57 -5.79
C ASP A 649 -0.42 17.70 -4.76
N ALA A 650 0.50 18.67 -4.74
CA ALA A 650 0.41 19.86 -3.89
C ALA A 650 -0.87 20.68 -4.12
N LEU A 651 -1.26 20.86 -5.39
CA LEU A 651 -2.49 21.58 -5.76
C LEU A 651 -3.76 20.83 -5.33
N ALA A 652 -3.81 19.51 -5.54
CA ALA A 652 -4.95 18.70 -5.13
C ALA A 652 -5.15 18.77 -3.61
N GLU A 653 -4.06 18.72 -2.84
CA GLU A 653 -4.12 18.91 -1.39
C GLU A 653 -4.67 20.29 -1.03
N ARG A 654 -4.21 21.35 -1.69
CA ARG A 654 -4.70 22.71 -1.44
C ARG A 654 -6.19 22.88 -1.74
N ILE A 655 -6.68 22.24 -2.79
CA ILE A 655 -8.12 22.25 -3.15
C ILE A 655 -8.96 21.60 -2.06
N LEU A 656 -8.52 20.46 -1.54
CA LEU A 656 -9.25 19.74 -0.50
C LEU A 656 -9.35 20.55 0.79
N ARG A 657 -8.30 21.32 1.11
CA ARG A 657 -8.34 22.27 2.23
C ARG A 657 -9.38 23.38 2.02
N GLU A 658 -9.43 23.98 0.83
CA GLU A 658 -10.44 25.00 0.51
C GLU A 658 -11.87 24.46 0.67
N LEU A 659 -12.07 23.16 0.42
CA LEU A 659 -13.34 22.49 0.57
C LEU A 659 -13.70 22.15 2.02
N GLU A 660 -12.86 22.50 3.00
CA GLU A 660 -13.01 22.11 4.41
C GLU A 660 -13.13 20.60 4.57
N ILE A 661 -12.61 19.84 3.60
CA ILE A 661 -12.46 18.41 3.77
C ILE A 661 -11.31 18.26 4.74
N GLU A 662 -11.63 17.69 5.90
CA GLU A 662 -10.65 17.44 6.93
C GLU A 662 -9.48 16.70 6.29
N HIS A 663 -8.33 17.38 6.25
CA HIS A 663 -7.04 16.75 5.96
C HIS A 663 -6.76 15.60 6.95
N GLU A 664 -7.48 15.64 8.07
CA GLU A 664 -7.14 15.07 9.34
C GLU A 664 -7.33 13.55 9.37
N VAL A 665 -8.20 12.96 8.53
CA VAL A 665 -8.56 11.53 8.63
C VAL A 665 -8.84 10.70 7.35
N PRO A 666 -8.69 11.14 6.07
CA PRO A 666 -8.49 10.16 5.00
C PRO A 666 -7.12 9.49 5.19
N MET A 667 -7.07 8.54 6.12
CA MET A 667 -5.85 7.84 6.47
C MET A 667 -5.57 6.88 5.32
N HIS A 668 -4.55 7.29 4.57
CA HIS A 668 -4.27 7.11 3.14
C HIS A 668 -5.16 6.14 2.35
N LEU A 669 -5.74 6.63 1.26
CA LEU A 669 -6.43 5.79 0.26
C LEU A 669 -6.08 6.12 -1.18
N ASP A 670 -5.29 7.18 -1.38
CA ASP A 670 -4.70 7.52 -2.67
C ASP A 670 -3.19 7.39 -2.57
N SER A 671 -2.60 6.79 -3.60
CA SER A 671 -1.16 6.71 -3.88
C SER A 671 -0.46 8.08 -4.08
N ARG A 672 -1.08 9.18 -3.63
CA ARG A 672 -0.51 10.54 -3.60
C ARG A 672 0.37 10.65 -2.37
N ARG A 673 1.65 10.35 -2.57
CA ARG A 673 2.62 10.22 -1.49
C ARG A 673 3.18 11.59 -1.12
N GLU A 674 3.64 11.76 0.12
CA GLU A 674 4.00 13.04 0.74
C GLU A 674 5.32 13.67 0.26
N PHE A 675 5.85 13.23 -0.88
CA PHE A 675 7.16 13.67 -1.35
C PHE A 675 7.21 15.18 -1.65
N HIS A 676 6.13 15.78 -2.18
CA HIS A 676 6.08 17.24 -2.37
C HIS A 676 6.17 17.99 -1.04
N LYS A 677 5.63 17.45 0.06
CA LYS A 677 5.81 18.05 1.39
C LYS A 677 7.24 17.92 1.86
N THR A 678 7.89 16.77 1.67
CA THR A 678 9.30 16.60 2.02
C THR A 678 10.18 17.61 1.29
N LEU A 679 9.93 17.84 0.00
CA LEU A 679 10.64 18.86 -0.78
C LEU A 679 10.47 20.26 -0.17
N LEU A 680 9.22 20.66 0.09
CA LEU A 680 8.92 21.97 0.68
C LEU A 680 9.58 22.13 2.06
N TYR A 681 9.45 21.13 2.94
CA TYR A 681 10.04 21.12 4.27
C TYR A 681 11.57 21.23 4.23
N ARG A 682 12.24 20.46 3.37
CA ARG A 682 13.71 20.52 3.22
C ARG A 682 14.17 21.85 2.63
N SER A 683 13.37 22.47 1.78
CA SER A 683 13.65 23.80 1.25
C SER A 683 13.50 24.88 2.32
N GLN A 684 12.45 24.82 3.15
CA GLN A 684 12.26 25.72 4.29
C GLN A 684 13.39 25.60 5.34
N GLN A 685 13.96 24.40 5.52
CA GLN A 685 15.16 24.18 6.34
C GLN A 685 16.46 24.70 5.69
N GLY A 686 16.40 25.18 4.45
CA GLY A 686 17.55 25.63 3.67
C GLY A 686 18.49 24.49 3.26
N ARG A 687 18.04 23.23 3.31
CA ARG A 687 18.86 22.07 2.90
C ARG A 687 18.88 21.88 1.38
N ILE A 688 17.81 22.28 0.70
CA ILE A 688 17.69 22.21 -0.77
C ILE A 688 17.20 23.55 -1.32
N GLU A 689 17.46 23.81 -2.59
CA GLU A 689 16.80 24.86 -3.35
C GLU A 689 15.91 24.25 -4.43
N MET A 690 14.81 24.91 -4.77
CA MET A 690 13.82 24.43 -5.74
C MET A 690 13.62 25.41 -6.89
N PHE A 691 13.55 24.87 -8.10
CA PHE A 691 13.21 25.60 -9.31
C PHE A 691 12.04 24.95 -10.02
N ILE A 692 11.08 25.77 -10.44
CA ILE A 692 9.92 25.32 -11.22
C ILE A 692 10.08 25.81 -12.68
N PRO A 693 10.33 24.91 -13.64
CA PRO A 693 10.48 25.25 -15.06
C PRO A 693 9.25 25.93 -15.66
N ALA A 694 9.45 26.71 -16.72
CA ALA A 694 8.35 27.40 -17.41
C ALA A 694 7.31 26.41 -17.99
N ALA A 695 7.77 25.28 -18.52
CA ALA A 695 6.90 24.20 -19.00
C ALA A 695 5.97 23.70 -17.88
N THR A 696 6.54 23.37 -16.72
CA THR A 696 5.83 22.94 -15.51
C THR A 696 4.82 23.99 -15.02
N ARG A 697 5.22 25.27 -14.97
CA ARG A 697 4.32 26.37 -14.57
C ARG A 697 3.11 26.48 -15.50
N ASN A 698 3.32 26.37 -16.80
CA ASN A 698 2.26 26.49 -17.80
C ASN A 698 1.36 25.25 -17.78
N GLU A 699 1.94 24.06 -17.65
CA GLU A 699 1.19 22.82 -17.58
C GLU A 699 0.30 22.77 -16.34
N LEU A 700 0.81 23.11 -15.16
CA LEU A 700 0.02 23.16 -13.93
C LEU A 700 -1.17 24.12 -14.05
N ARG A 701 -0.96 25.31 -14.65
CA ARG A 701 -2.05 26.28 -14.91
C ARG A 701 -3.10 25.71 -15.86
N ASN A 702 -2.68 25.02 -16.93
CA ASN A 702 -3.59 24.39 -17.88
C ASN A 702 -4.39 23.24 -17.25
N ILE A 703 -3.76 22.46 -16.36
CA ILE A 703 -4.42 21.42 -15.57
C ILE A 703 -5.47 22.04 -14.63
N ALA A 704 -5.07 23.09 -13.90
CA ALA A 704 -5.94 23.81 -12.96
C ALA A 704 -7.12 24.50 -13.66
N ALA A 705 -6.96 24.92 -14.92
CA ALA A 705 -8.01 25.56 -15.70
C ALA A 705 -9.19 24.63 -16.04
N ILE A 706 -9.10 23.32 -15.77
CA ILE A 706 -10.15 22.34 -16.06
C ILE A 706 -10.68 21.74 -14.74
N PRO A 707 -11.74 22.31 -14.13
CA PRO A 707 -12.27 21.83 -12.85
C PRO A 707 -12.62 20.33 -12.85
N GLY A 708 -13.24 19.82 -13.91
CA GLY A 708 -13.56 18.39 -14.02
C GLY A 708 -12.33 17.48 -14.02
N ARG A 709 -11.19 17.94 -14.53
CA ARG A 709 -9.91 17.20 -14.47
C ARG A 709 -9.37 17.22 -13.04
N MET A 710 -9.40 18.37 -12.37
CA MET A 710 -8.99 18.47 -10.96
C MET A 710 -9.87 17.64 -10.03
N ARG A 711 -11.17 17.56 -10.29
CA ARG A 711 -12.08 16.68 -9.54
C ARG A 711 -11.66 15.22 -9.60
N LYS A 712 -11.31 14.73 -10.80
CA LYS A 712 -10.79 13.36 -10.99
C LYS A 712 -9.45 13.16 -10.29
N ILE A 713 -8.59 14.18 -10.30
CA ILE A 713 -7.30 14.17 -9.60
C ILE A 713 -7.51 14.02 -8.09
N CYS A 714 -8.42 14.76 -7.47
CA CYS A 714 -8.72 14.64 -6.04
C CYS A 714 -9.21 13.24 -5.58
N GLY A 715 -9.44 12.31 -6.50
CA GLY A 715 -9.61 10.88 -6.21
C GLY A 715 -10.97 10.52 -5.62
N ASP A 716 -11.02 9.36 -4.95
CA ASP A 716 -12.23 8.77 -4.34
C ASP A 716 -12.54 9.35 -2.94
N ARG A 717 -12.26 10.65 -2.76
CA ARG A 717 -12.54 11.37 -1.50
C ARG A 717 -13.99 11.82 -1.45
N LEU A 718 -14.52 11.85 -0.23
CA LEU A 718 -15.87 12.33 0.09
C LEU A 718 -15.99 13.85 -0.08
N ILE A 719 -16.13 14.29 -1.33
CA ILE A 719 -16.33 15.70 -1.64
C ILE A 719 -17.79 15.92 -2.03
N ASP A 720 -18.53 16.69 -1.24
CA ASP A 720 -19.90 17.12 -1.57
C ASP A 720 -19.91 17.84 -2.94
N PRO A 721 -20.68 17.34 -3.93
CA PRO A 721 -20.82 17.98 -5.24
C PRO A 721 -21.28 19.43 -5.15
N LYS A 722 -22.20 19.76 -4.23
CA LYS A 722 -22.73 21.12 -4.06
C LYS A 722 -21.67 22.08 -3.52
N LEU A 723 -20.83 21.63 -2.59
CA LEU A 723 -19.71 22.43 -2.08
C LEU A 723 -18.62 22.62 -3.14
N TRP A 724 -18.33 21.59 -3.94
CA TRP A 724 -17.40 21.67 -5.05
C TRP A 724 -17.82 22.76 -6.05
N ASP A 725 -19.05 22.69 -6.55
CA ASP A 725 -19.55 23.66 -7.54
C ASP A 725 -19.63 25.09 -6.98
N LYS A 726 -19.80 25.23 -5.65
CA LYS A 726 -19.83 26.53 -4.97
C LYS A 726 -18.46 27.16 -4.79
N LYS A 727 -17.46 26.41 -4.32
CA LYS A 727 -16.13 26.94 -3.94
C LYS A 727 -15.10 26.86 -5.07
N ILE A 728 -15.23 25.87 -5.95
CA ILE A 728 -14.21 25.55 -6.97
C ILE A 728 -14.66 26.07 -8.33
N THR A 729 -13.94 27.08 -8.81
CA THR A 729 -14.11 27.68 -10.14
C THR A 729 -12.77 27.66 -10.87
N GLU A 730 -12.79 27.78 -12.20
CA GLU A 730 -11.55 27.90 -12.99
C GLU A 730 -10.61 29.00 -12.43
N LYS A 731 -11.17 30.17 -12.08
CA LYS A 731 -10.40 31.29 -11.53
C LYS A 731 -9.78 30.96 -10.18
N SER A 732 -10.52 30.33 -9.27
CA SER A 732 -9.98 29.95 -7.96
C SER A 732 -8.90 28.88 -8.09
N LEU A 733 -9.08 27.88 -8.96
CA LEU A 733 -8.09 26.85 -9.22
C LEU A 733 -6.78 27.40 -9.79
N VAL A 734 -6.84 28.29 -10.78
CA VAL A 734 -5.64 28.92 -11.37
C VAL A 734 -4.93 29.82 -10.34
N ALA A 735 -5.68 30.49 -9.45
CA ALA A 735 -5.09 31.26 -8.36
C ALA A 735 -4.33 30.36 -7.36
N LEU A 736 -4.93 29.23 -6.97
CA LEU A 736 -4.28 28.22 -6.12
C LEU A 736 -3.02 27.65 -6.78
N ALA A 737 -3.08 27.32 -8.07
CA ALA A 737 -1.91 26.84 -8.82
C ALA A 737 -0.76 27.86 -8.82
N ASN A 738 -1.05 29.15 -8.98
CA ASN A 738 -0.03 30.19 -8.89
C ASN A 738 0.57 30.34 -7.48
N SER A 739 -0.25 30.15 -6.44
CA SER A 739 0.23 30.11 -5.05
C SER A 739 1.23 28.96 -4.85
N VAL A 740 0.86 27.75 -5.27
CA VAL A 740 1.72 26.56 -5.21
C VAL A 740 3.02 26.79 -5.98
N ILE A 741 2.97 27.34 -7.19
CA ILE A 741 4.18 27.67 -7.98
C ILE A 741 5.10 28.63 -7.23
N THR A 742 4.54 29.61 -6.52
CA THR A 742 5.33 30.63 -5.82
C THR A 742 6.00 30.03 -4.58
N GLU A 743 5.25 29.22 -3.83
CA GLU A 743 5.72 28.55 -2.62
C GLU A 743 6.83 27.53 -2.90
N TYR A 744 6.69 26.75 -3.97
CA TYR A 744 7.63 25.70 -4.35
C TYR A 744 8.86 26.19 -5.13
N ASN A 745 9.04 27.51 -5.30
CA ASN A 745 10.14 28.06 -6.09
C ASN A 745 11.03 28.97 -5.23
N SER A 746 12.13 28.43 -4.70
CA SER A 746 13.09 29.16 -3.87
C SER A 746 14.28 29.73 -4.65
N TRP A 747 14.55 29.24 -5.86
CA TRP A 747 15.66 29.67 -6.70
C TRP A 747 15.22 30.06 -8.11
N ASN A 748 15.97 30.93 -8.77
CA ASN A 748 15.80 31.27 -10.19
C ASN A 748 17.18 31.41 -10.85
N PRO A 749 17.32 30.98 -12.13
CA PRO A 749 18.56 31.18 -12.87
C PRO A 749 18.82 32.67 -13.14
N GLU A 750 20.10 33.03 -13.29
CA GLU A 750 20.48 34.37 -13.73
C GLU A 750 19.80 34.73 -15.06
N THR A 751 19.30 35.95 -15.21
CA THR A 751 18.54 36.34 -16.40
C THR A 751 19.48 36.80 -17.51
N GLY A 752 19.87 35.89 -18.41
CA GLY A 752 20.69 36.18 -19.58
C GLY A 752 19.90 36.02 -20.90
N ALA A 753 20.15 36.86 -21.90
CA ALA A 753 19.42 36.89 -23.17
C ALA A 753 19.49 35.59 -23.99
N ASN A 754 20.42 34.68 -23.70
CA ASN A 754 20.72 33.49 -24.53
C ASN A 754 20.52 32.14 -23.83
N ILE A 755 19.98 32.07 -22.60
CA ILE A 755 19.88 30.79 -21.86
C ILE A 755 19.05 29.75 -22.63
N ASN A 756 17.92 30.18 -23.22
CA ASN A 756 17.07 29.28 -24.00
C ASN A 756 17.81 28.70 -25.21
N GLU A 757 18.63 29.50 -25.90
CA GLU A 757 19.45 29.02 -27.02
C GLU A 757 20.53 28.03 -26.56
N LEU A 758 21.20 28.32 -25.44
CA LEU A 758 22.23 27.45 -24.85
C LEU A 758 21.67 26.11 -24.40
N VAL A 759 20.46 26.10 -23.83
CA VAL A 759 19.76 24.86 -23.45
C VAL A 759 19.43 24.01 -24.68
N GLN A 760 18.98 24.64 -25.77
CA GLN A 760 18.65 23.91 -27.01
C GLN A 760 19.87 23.33 -27.74
N ASN A 761 21.09 23.84 -27.50
CA ASN A 761 22.32 23.23 -28.05
C ASN A 761 22.51 21.77 -27.63
N LYS A 762 21.86 21.32 -26.55
CA LYS A 762 21.89 19.94 -26.07
C LYS A 762 20.89 19.01 -26.75
N ARG A 763 19.94 19.54 -27.51
CA ARG A 763 18.89 18.75 -28.17
C ARG A 763 19.42 17.61 -29.04
N PRO A 764 20.47 17.77 -29.88
CA PRO A 764 20.99 16.66 -30.68
C PRO A 764 21.53 15.49 -29.84
N GLU A 765 22.14 15.77 -28.69
CA GLU A 765 22.63 14.73 -27.78
C GLU A 765 21.46 13.92 -27.18
N PHE A 766 20.34 14.58 -26.89
CA PHE A 766 19.10 13.95 -26.40
C PHE A 766 18.36 13.19 -27.50
N GLU A 767 18.31 13.69 -28.74
CA GLU A 767 17.72 12.97 -29.87
C GLU A 767 18.45 11.64 -30.10
N SER A 768 19.78 11.65 -30.10
CA SER A 768 20.59 10.42 -30.14
C SER A 768 20.31 9.51 -28.94
N PHE A 769 20.14 10.07 -27.74
CA PHE A 769 19.82 9.30 -26.54
C PHE A 769 18.46 8.61 -26.63
N PHE A 770 17.43 9.32 -27.10
CA PHE A 770 16.09 8.77 -27.29
C PHE A 770 16.06 7.68 -28.34
N VAL A 771 16.80 7.84 -29.45
CA VAL A 771 16.94 6.78 -30.46
C VAL A 771 17.61 5.53 -29.88
N ASN A 772 18.67 5.69 -29.08
CA ASN A 772 19.34 4.55 -28.42
C ASN A 772 18.42 3.81 -27.44
N LEU A 773 17.49 4.52 -26.80
CA LEU A 773 16.51 3.97 -25.86
C LEU A 773 15.10 3.80 -26.47
N LYS A 774 14.97 3.82 -27.79
CA LYS A 774 13.67 3.77 -28.50
C LYS A 774 12.76 2.66 -27.96
N LYS A 775 13.32 1.46 -27.76
CA LYS A 775 12.57 0.33 -27.22
C LYS A 775 12.00 0.59 -25.82
N VAL A 776 12.78 1.22 -24.94
CA VAL A 776 12.35 1.56 -23.58
C VAL A 776 11.21 2.57 -23.62
N TYR A 777 11.35 3.60 -24.46
CA TYR A 777 10.30 4.61 -24.63
C TYR A 777 9.05 4.07 -25.34
N SER A 778 9.18 3.08 -26.22
CA SER A 778 8.06 2.33 -26.77
C SER A 778 7.30 1.59 -25.68
N ASP A 779 7.98 0.81 -24.84
CA ASP A 779 7.34 0.06 -23.75
C ASP A 779 6.65 1.00 -22.74
N ILE A 780 7.28 2.13 -22.42
CA ILE A 780 6.67 3.19 -21.60
C ILE A 780 5.41 3.74 -22.27
N THR A 781 5.48 4.01 -23.58
CA THR A 781 4.35 4.54 -24.34
C THR A 781 3.17 3.57 -24.33
N ASP A 782 3.41 2.28 -24.57
CA ASP A 782 2.39 1.25 -24.52
C ASP A 782 1.77 1.13 -23.12
N SER A 783 2.60 1.20 -22.07
CA SER A 783 2.13 1.20 -20.68
C SER A 783 1.31 2.44 -20.30
N LYS A 784 1.64 3.62 -20.82
CA LYS A 784 0.85 4.83 -20.57
C LYS A 784 -0.47 4.79 -21.34
N ILE A 785 -0.49 4.25 -22.56
CA ILE A 785 -1.71 4.05 -23.36
C ILE A 785 -2.68 3.10 -22.67
N SER A 786 -2.20 1.97 -22.14
CA SER A 786 -3.07 1.00 -21.47
C SER A 786 -3.76 1.57 -20.23
N ARG A 787 -3.19 2.61 -19.63
CA ARG A 787 -3.77 3.39 -18.50
C ARG A 787 -4.65 4.56 -18.95
N GLY A 788 -4.90 4.72 -20.25
CA GLY A 788 -5.80 5.74 -20.79
C GLY A 788 -5.15 7.10 -21.08
N HIS A 789 -3.82 7.21 -21.12
CA HIS A 789 -3.16 8.45 -21.54
C HIS A 789 -3.35 8.70 -23.05
N SER A 790 -3.45 9.99 -23.42
CA SER A 790 -3.72 10.42 -24.79
C SER A 790 -2.57 10.08 -25.75
N GLN A 791 -2.92 9.84 -27.02
CA GLN A 791 -1.96 9.71 -28.13
C GLN A 791 -1.41 11.04 -28.64
N ALA A 792 -1.99 12.18 -28.25
CA ALA A 792 -1.75 13.47 -28.89
C ALA A 792 -0.51 14.25 -28.41
N LYS A 793 0.15 13.85 -27.31
CA LYS A 793 1.24 14.60 -26.68
C LYS A 793 2.56 13.83 -26.65
N ARG A 794 3.19 13.62 -27.81
CA ARG A 794 4.40 12.78 -27.93
C ARG A 794 5.42 13.41 -28.88
N GLN A 795 6.68 13.06 -28.72
CA GLN A 795 7.73 13.43 -29.66
C GLN A 795 7.89 12.38 -30.75
N GLU A 796 8.29 12.82 -31.94
CA GLU A 796 8.67 11.92 -33.02
C GLU A 796 10.11 11.45 -32.79
N ILE A 797 10.27 10.18 -32.41
CA ILE A 797 11.56 9.51 -32.23
C ILE A 797 11.68 8.46 -33.34
N ASP A 798 12.54 8.72 -34.33
CA ASP A 798 12.78 7.82 -35.46
C ASP A 798 11.47 7.37 -36.16
N GLY A 799 10.62 8.35 -36.51
CA GLY A 799 9.35 8.16 -37.21
C GLY A 799 8.18 7.66 -36.36
N GLU A 800 8.37 7.45 -35.05
CA GLU A 800 7.34 6.98 -34.12
C GLU A 800 7.00 8.02 -33.05
N ALA A 801 5.71 8.20 -32.77
CA ALA A 801 5.24 9.12 -31.72
C ALA A 801 5.33 8.44 -30.34
N LEU A 802 6.43 8.70 -29.62
CA LEU A 802 6.78 8.10 -28.34
C LEU A 802 6.93 9.16 -27.23
N TYR A 803 6.82 8.74 -25.97
CA TYR A 803 7.30 9.52 -24.83
C TYR A 803 8.83 9.70 -24.89
N PRO A 804 9.42 10.74 -24.26
CA PRO A 804 8.83 11.73 -23.34
C PRO A 804 7.98 12.83 -24.00
N GLU A 805 7.16 13.55 -23.23
CA GLU A 805 6.43 14.73 -23.74
C GLU A 805 7.37 15.93 -23.98
N ALA A 806 6.93 16.94 -24.74
CA ALA A 806 7.73 18.14 -24.99
C ALA A 806 8.15 18.87 -23.71
N GLY A 807 7.24 18.97 -22.73
CA GLY A 807 7.53 19.59 -21.44
C GLY A 807 8.62 18.83 -20.67
N ASP A 808 8.56 17.51 -20.64
CA ASP A 808 9.55 16.66 -19.97
C ASP A 808 10.94 16.82 -20.60
N VAL A 809 11.01 16.89 -21.93
CA VAL A 809 12.28 17.13 -22.63
C VAL A 809 12.85 18.51 -22.31
N ASP A 810 12.02 19.54 -22.18
CA ASP A 810 12.48 20.86 -21.75
C ASP A 810 13.07 20.81 -20.33
N ILE A 811 12.47 20.04 -19.42
CA ILE A 811 13.01 19.79 -18.07
C ILE A 811 14.35 19.06 -18.14
N MET A 812 14.45 18.00 -18.95
CA MET A 812 15.69 17.23 -19.13
C MET A 812 16.83 18.09 -19.72
N LEU A 813 16.55 18.86 -20.77
CA LEU A 813 17.51 19.76 -21.41
C LEU A 813 18.00 20.82 -20.44
N PHE A 814 17.08 21.46 -19.70
CA PHE A 814 17.43 22.48 -18.73
C PHE A 814 18.28 21.90 -17.58
N SER A 815 17.92 20.72 -17.08
CA SER A 815 18.67 20.04 -16.01
C SER A 815 20.08 19.65 -16.45
N ALA A 816 20.23 19.16 -17.69
CA ALA A 816 21.54 18.86 -18.27
C ALA A 816 22.39 20.13 -18.43
N TYR A 817 21.78 21.24 -18.89
CA TYR A 817 22.46 22.52 -18.99
C TYR A 817 22.98 22.99 -17.63
N LEU A 818 22.14 22.95 -16.58
CA LEU A 818 22.54 23.32 -15.22
C LEU A 818 23.66 22.44 -14.68
N ALA A 819 23.65 21.15 -14.99
CA ALA A 819 24.67 20.20 -14.54
C ALA A 819 26.06 20.50 -15.15
N GLU A 820 26.12 21.14 -16.32
CA GLU A 820 27.37 21.58 -16.94
C GLU A 820 27.86 22.95 -16.46
N GLN A 821 27.02 23.72 -15.79
CA GLN A 821 27.42 25.01 -15.24
C GLN A 821 28.21 24.84 -13.93
N SER A 822 29.04 25.83 -13.61
CA SER A 822 29.75 25.95 -12.33
C SER A 822 28.95 26.77 -11.31
N LEU A 823 27.69 26.40 -11.04
CA LEU A 823 26.80 27.17 -10.15
C LEU A 823 27.34 27.22 -8.72
N GLU A 824 27.41 28.38 -8.09
CA GLU A 824 27.91 28.50 -6.70
C GLU A 824 27.00 27.79 -5.69
N GLY A 825 27.58 27.15 -4.68
CA GLY A 825 26.91 26.51 -3.55
C GLY A 825 26.23 25.16 -3.85
N PHE A 826 26.11 24.77 -5.12
CA PHE A 826 25.40 23.55 -5.52
C PHE A 826 26.32 22.36 -5.76
N GLY A 827 25.95 21.22 -5.19
CA GLY A 827 26.69 19.94 -5.32
C GLY A 827 26.08 18.98 -6.34
N SER A 828 24.80 19.12 -6.63
CA SER A 828 24.09 18.26 -7.59
C SER A 828 22.86 18.96 -8.16
N ILE A 829 22.46 18.53 -9.37
CA ILE A 829 21.17 18.86 -9.96
C ILE A 829 20.27 17.63 -9.83
N LEU A 830 19.13 17.79 -9.20
CA LEU A 830 18.13 16.75 -9.02
C LEU A 830 16.88 17.10 -9.82
N VAL A 831 16.24 16.12 -10.44
CA VAL A 831 14.90 16.22 -11.01
C VAL A 831 13.96 15.44 -10.11
N ALA A 832 13.04 16.14 -9.45
CA ALA A 832 12.02 15.50 -8.63
C ALA A 832 10.83 15.13 -9.50
N SER A 833 10.73 13.84 -9.84
CA SER A 833 9.66 13.30 -10.68
C SER A 833 9.39 11.84 -10.32
N ARG A 834 8.14 11.43 -10.51
CA ARG A 834 7.67 10.04 -10.40
C ARG A 834 7.33 9.44 -11.77
N ASP A 835 7.43 10.23 -12.82
CA ASP A 835 7.03 9.80 -14.15
C ASP A 835 8.05 8.79 -14.69
N SER A 836 7.54 7.78 -15.39
CA SER A 836 8.34 6.70 -15.97
C SER A 836 9.44 7.20 -16.89
N ASP A 837 9.20 8.34 -17.55
CA ASP A 837 10.09 8.90 -18.57
C ASP A 837 11.38 9.45 -17.96
N PHE A 838 11.34 9.76 -16.65
CA PHE A 838 12.50 10.07 -15.83
C PHE A 838 12.98 8.86 -15.02
N THR A 839 12.06 8.17 -14.34
CA THR A 839 12.42 7.13 -13.34
C THR A 839 12.94 5.84 -13.98
N VAL A 840 12.42 5.44 -15.14
CA VAL A 840 12.91 4.27 -15.87
C VAL A 840 14.33 4.54 -16.37
N PRO A 841 14.63 5.59 -17.15
CA PRO A 841 15.99 5.87 -17.64
C PRO A 841 16.90 6.62 -16.66
N ALA A 842 16.49 6.83 -15.40
CA ALA A 842 17.18 7.65 -14.40
C ALA A 842 18.70 7.42 -14.34
N ARG A 843 19.12 6.16 -14.43
CA ARG A 843 20.53 5.77 -14.39
C ARG A 843 21.30 6.23 -15.62
N ALA A 844 20.73 6.04 -16.80
CA ALA A 844 21.32 6.46 -18.06
C ALA A 844 21.36 7.99 -18.19
N LEU A 845 20.33 8.68 -17.69
CA LEU A 845 20.29 10.14 -17.60
C LEU A 845 21.42 10.68 -16.70
N GLN A 846 21.61 10.09 -15.52
CA GLN A 846 22.68 10.49 -14.60
C GLN A 846 24.06 10.32 -15.22
N GLU A 847 24.34 9.15 -15.83
CA GLU A 847 25.67 8.89 -16.38
C GLU A 847 25.99 9.72 -17.62
N ARG A 848 24.99 10.01 -18.47
CA ARG A 848 25.19 10.76 -19.72
C ARG A 848 25.13 12.27 -19.54
N PHE A 849 24.22 12.77 -18.69
CA PHE A 849 23.92 14.20 -18.59
C PHE A 849 24.21 14.81 -17.22
N GLY A 850 24.49 14.00 -16.19
CA GLY A 850 25.01 14.48 -14.90
C GLY A 850 23.98 15.03 -13.91
N PHE A 851 22.68 14.90 -14.19
CA PHE A 851 21.60 15.18 -13.23
C PHE A 851 20.96 13.88 -12.72
N VAL A 852 20.35 13.91 -11.53
CA VAL A 852 19.78 12.71 -10.90
C VAL A 852 18.27 12.81 -10.79
N THR A 853 17.55 11.75 -11.12
CA THR A 853 16.11 11.66 -10.81
C THR A 853 15.89 11.17 -9.38
N VAL A 854 15.03 11.86 -8.63
CA VAL A 854 14.57 11.46 -7.30
C VAL A 854 13.05 11.35 -7.31
N ASP A 855 12.51 10.23 -6.83
CA ASP A 855 11.09 9.89 -6.88
C ASP A 855 10.42 9.84 -5.48
N ASN A 856 11.23 9.81 -4.42
CA ASN A 856 10.78 9.81 -3.03
C ASN A 856 11.81 10.45 -2.07
N ALA A 857 11.42 10.60 -0.80
CA ALA A 857 12.27 11.20 0.24
C ALA A 857 13.57 10.42 0.50
N GLN A 858 13.55 9.09 0.39
CA GLN A 858 14.74 8.25 0.58
C GLN A 858 15.76 8.42 -0.55
N ALA A 859 15.30 8.66 -1.79
CA ALA A 859 16.16 9.00 -2.91
C ALA A 859 16.76 10.41 -2.71
N LEU A 860 15.96 11.37 -2.24
CA LEU A 860 16.39 12.74 -1.96
C LEU A 860 17.45 12.81 -0.84
N SER A 861 17.29 12.05 0.25
CA SER A 861 18.19 12.09 1.42
C SER A 861 19.61 11.64 1.12
N ARG A 862 19.82 10.92 0.00
CA ARG A 862 21.15 10.57 -0.50
C ARG A 862 21.96 11.78 -0.96
N TYR A 863 21.30 12.92 -1.18
CA TYR A 863 21.89 14.13 -1.75
C TYR A 863 21.63 15.38 -0.90
N ALA A 864 20.63 15.35 -0.02
CA ALA A 864 20.26 16.45 0.87
C ALA A 864 20.69 16.15 2.32
N HIS A 865 21.91 16.56 2.68
CA HIS A 865 22.50 16.36 4.02
C HIS A 865 22.15 17.48 5.01
#